data_AF-A0A8J9YW23-F1
#
_entry.id   AF-A0A8J9YW23-F1
#
_cell.length_a   1.000
_cell.length_b   1.000
_cell.length_c   1.000
_cell.angle_alpha   90.00
_cell.angle_beta   90.00
_cell.angle_gamma   90.00
#
_symmetry.space_group_name_H-M   'P 1'
#
loop_
_entity.id
_entity.type
_entity.pdbx_description
1 polymer ?
#
loop_
_entity_poly.entity_id
_entity_poly.type
_entity_poly.pdbx_seq_one_letter_code
_entity_poly.pdbx_strand_id
1 'polypeptide(L)'
;MNPNCIIYAGLAMADLEDPPTLLQCCMDYICDNLDDLFFKVRTKDTDSLHLTFRQQDVFFHNELSELFLSRLLEKNKVNDQVLTLLSCSDTFRLRRVRVRNTPVGLDGLRAILYNHKLIELDVSNTNVKRAASVIQLLYESGQDALQSLNVSGLQPHKQDFSEEPFGNFDGLGAFATINRTLVSRLRNIRCLNVSHTNFDTQDLEMVASELPHLESLDISKTYVSSLTSLLQCKHRLKSLSTYGVSAVQGRDNWDEDEKHSAERVIAELSSLRHLDISTEETFSVSGTFFASQNQLRVNVDNLLSVPGVLPNLTSLDISGRDLSEGTLLAFLESHPQLVFLGVMMGPACFWDFIWDEEYEGFRKDLRVTGEGNEAQILEALRQYSERAVYVQKALYKLFGRTSGMEHPRVDVIKLVVQGMKNHCDAKSLGVQMAASACLYNLTRHDISKRVPSRDLSDVVNLTLKAMEVFPNHQQLQKNALLTLCSDRILQEVKFDRYRAARLVMHCLCTHEDATMHRMAVAIISILAAKISTEQTALLGTQNYLQVKLLRIVKEKTEGQQVDITLKFTLSALWNLTDESPSTCTTFVENGGLELFMQILEVFPNESNLHTKVLGLINNIAEVRGLRKVLLREDFMDYVKKLLVCDHIEVSYFAAGIVAHLASEGREHWNLREHSWDQMLNTLLAAVRSWNNPTGEMVAYRSFHPFFPLLECYTTPAVQLWSVWAMQHVCTKNPDRYCPMLIEEGGEERVKHLATNPATAEEVRTLAALVIELLQDSKLPPRQRKLLKPADTPGSPEQEE
;
A
#
# COMPACT_ATOMS: atom_id res chain seq x y z
N MET A 1 14.00 21.63 44.05
CA MET A 1 12.71 21.51 43.33
C MET A 1 12.65 22.63 42.31
N ASN A 2 12.84 22.30 41.04
CA ASN A 2 12.90 23.23 39.91
C ASN A 2 11.63 23.00 39.05
N PRO A 3 10.81 24.02 38.72
CA PRO A 3 9.53 23.84 38.01
C PRO A 3 9.67 23.38 36.55
N ASN A 4 10.88 23.27 36.02
CA ASN A 4 11.14 22.88 34.63
C ASN A 4 11.20 21.36 34.38
N CYS A 5 10.92 20.52 35.38
CA CYS A 5 10.91 19.06 35.20
C CYS A 5 9.55 18.45 34.80
N ILE A 6 8.51 19.25 34.57
CA ILE A 6 7.16 18.74 34.18
C ILE A 6 6.90 18.79 32.67
N ILE A 7 7.77 19.45 31.88
CA ILE A 7 7.54 19.63 30.43
C ILE A 7 8.19 18.51 29.57
N TYR A 8 9.11 17.72 30.12
CA TYR A 8 9.76 16.63 29.37
C TYR A 8 9.15 15.23 29.57
N ALA A 9 8.08 15.11 30.36
CA ALA A 9 7.28 13.87 30.46
C ALA A 9 6.09 13.84 29.48
N GLY A 10 5.88 14.91 28.70
CA GLY A 10 4.76 15.05 27.75
C GLY A 10 5.05 14.61 26.31
N LEU A 11 6.26 14.13 26.00
CA LEU A 11 6.66 13.73 24.65
C LEU A 11 6.81 12.20 24.45
N ALA A 12 6.48 11.40 25.48
CA ALA A 12 6.49 9.93 25.41
C ALA A 12 5.07 9.30 25.44
N MET A 13 4.01 10.11 25.30
CA MET A 13 2.62 9.63 25.17
C MET A 13 1.86 10.44 24.11
N ALA A 14 2.42 10.54 22.89
CA ALA A 14 1.71 11.09 21.74
C ALA A 14 1.17 9.99 20.79
N ASP A 15 0.97 8.77 21.31
CA ASP A 15 0.09 7.74 20.72
C ASP A 15 -1.34 7.87 21.28
N LEU A 16 -1.81 9.10 21.44
CA LEU A 16 -3.23 9.38 21.67
C LEU A 16 -3.82 9.86 20.34
N GLU A 17 -3.95 8.93 19.40
CA GLU A 17 -5.08 8.99 18.47
C GLU A 17 -6.34 8.88 19.35
N ASP A 18 -7.29 9.80 19.18
CA ASP A 18 -8.60 9.65 19.81
C ASP A 18 -9.17 8.28 19.40
N PRO A 19 -9.62 7.44 20.35
CA PRO A 19 -10.19 6.16 20.01
C PRO A 19 -11.38 6.35 19.07
N PRO A 20 -11.60 5.43 18.10
CA PRO A 20 -12.75 5.52 17.22
C PRO A 20 -14.03 5.64 18.04
N THR A 21 -14.93 6.51 17.60
CA THR A 21 -16.19 6.72 18.31
C THR A 21 -16.98 5.40 18.39
N LEU A 22 -17.79 5.22 19.45
CA LEU A 22 -18.65 4.04 19.57
C LEU A 22 -19.51 3.83 18.31
N LEU A 23 -20.04 4.92 17.73
CA LEU A 23 -20.78 4.88 16.48
C LEU A 23 -19.97 4.25 15.34
N GLN A 24 -18.69 4.65 15.21
CA GLN A 24 -17.80 4.14 14.19
C GLN A 24 -17.49 2.67 14.41
N CYS A 25 -17.21 2.26 15.66
CA CYS A 25 -17.00 0.85 16.00
C CYS A 25 -18.24 0.00 15.71
N CYS A 26 -19.43 0.47 16.07
CA CYS A 26 -20.68 -0.24 15.79
C CYS A 26 -20.95 -0.35 14.28
N MET A 27 -20.76 0.74 13.52
CA MET A 27 -20.91 0.71 12.07
C MET A 27 -19.92 -0.24 11.41
N ASP A 28 -18.66 -0.24 11.83
CA ASP A 28 -17.66 -1.17 11.33
C ASP A 28 -18.02 -2.60 11.63
N TYR A 29 -18.48 -2.88 12.85
CA TYR A 29 -18.94 -4.22 13.21
C TYR A 29 -20.11 -4.66 12.33
N ILE A 30 -21.11 -3.80 12.08
CA ILE A 30 -22.22 -4.16 11.19
C ILE A 30 -21.73 -4.42 9.76
N CYS A 31 -20.88 -3.54 9.22
CA CYS A 31 -20.31 -3.72 7.88
C CYS A 31 -19.41 -4.94 7.78
N ASP A 32 -18.72 -5.34 8.85
CA ASP A 32 -17.80 -6.48 8.85
C ASP A 32 -18.53 -7.82 8.94
N ASN A 33 -19.71 -7.85 9.57
CA ASN A 33 -20.48 -9.06 9.85
C ASN A 33 -21.81 -9.13 9.06
N LEU A 34 -21.77 -8.76 7.77
CA LEU A 34 -22.98 -8.76 6.91
C LEU A 34 -23.62 -10.16 6.80
N ASP A 35 -22.84 -11.23 6.73
CA ASP A 35 -23.40 -12.58 6.57
C ASP A 35 -24.11 -13.09 7.86
N ASP A 36 -23.65 -12.60 9.01
CA ASP A 36 -24.23 -12.95 10.31
C ASP A 36 -25.49 -12.14 10.62
N LEU A 37 -25.52 -10.86 10.23
CA LEU A 37 -26.61 -9.95 10.57
C LEU A 37 -27.77 -9.95 9.57
N PHE A 38 -27.52 -10.41 8.33
CA PHE A 38 -28.48 -10.36 7.24
C PHE A 38 -28.74 -11.75 6.66
N PHE A 39 -29.89 -11.92 6.01
CA PHE A 39 -30.24 -13.17 5.31
C PHE A 39 -30.89 -12.88 3.96
N LYS A 40 -30.82 -13.86 3.05
CA LYS A 40 -31.35 -13.75 1.70
C LYS A 40 -32.82 -14.16 1.67
N VAL A 41 -33.67 -13.27 1.15
CA VAL A 41 -35.10 -13.47 0.90
C VAL A 41 -35.35 -13.38 -0.60
N ARG A 42 -36.13 -14.31 -1.14
CA ARG A 42 -36.51 -14.30 -2.55
C ARG A 42 -37.77 -13.44 -2.72
N THR A 43 -37.72 -12.42 -3.56
CA THR A 43 -38.89 -11.58 -3.85
C THR A 43 -39.84 -12.30 -4.81
N LYS A 44 -41.15 -12.16 -4.58
CA LYS A 44 -42.18 -12.83 -5.38
C LYS A 44 -42.32 -12.26 -6.79
N ASP A 45 -41.93 -11.01 -7.00
CA ASP A 45 -42.18 -10.27 -8.25
C ASP A 45 -41.04 -10.38 -9.28
N THR A 46 -39.80 -10.51 -8.82
CA THR A 46 -38.59 -10.46 -9.68
C THR A 46 -37.75 -11.75 -9.65
N ASP A 47 -38.13 -12.72 -8.80
CA ASP A 47 -37.36 -13.94 -8.48
C ASP A 47 -35.90 -13.68 -8.04
N SER A 48 -35.60 -12.43 -7.64
CA SER A 48 -34.26 -12.00 -7.22
C SER A 48 -34.05 -12.24 -5.72
N LEU A 49 -32.80 -12.47 -5.34
CA LEU A 49 -32.39 -12.62 -3.94
C LEU A 49 -32.07 -11.26 -3.33
N HIS A 50 -32.97 -10.77 -2.46
CA HIS A 50 -32.77 -9.56 -1.67
C HIS A 50 -32.17 -9.92 -0.32
N LEU A 51 -31.28 -9.08 0.19
CA LEU A 51 -30.82 -9.20 1.57
C LEU A 51 -31.77 -8.43 2.50
N THR A 52 -31.99 -8.95 3.71
CA THR A 52 -32.84 -8.32 4.74
C THR A 52 -32.22 -8.51 6.12
N PHE A 53 -32.43 -7.54 7.00
CA PHE A 53 -32.01 -7.61 8.41
C PHE A 53 -32.69 -8.79 9.09
N ARG A 54 -31.93 -9.59 9.84
CA ARG A 54 -32.52 -10.69 10.64
C ARG A 54 -33.51 -10.19 11.70
N GLN A 55 -33.31 -8.96 12.18
CA GLN A 55 -34.15 -8.33 13.19
C GLN A 55 -35.09 -7.32 12.53
N GLN A 56 -36.39 -7.51 12.68
CA GLN A 56 -37.41 -6.76 11.94
C GLN A 56 -37.72 -5.35 12.48
N ASP A 57 -37.27 -5.04 13.70
CA ASP A 57 -37.57 -3.77 14.38
C ASP A 57 -36.45 -2.71 14.23
N VAL A 58 -35.57 -2.91 13.25
CA VAL A 58 -34.40 -2.06 13.05
C VAL A 58 -34.76 -0.93 12.09
N PHE A 59 -34.46 0.31 12.47
CA PHE A 59 -34.69 1.49 11.65
C PHE A 59 -33.47 2.41 11.63
N PHE A 60 -32.99 2.73 10.43
CA PHE A 60 -31.94 3.68 10.15
C PHE A 60 -32.56 4.94 9.54
N HIS A 61 -32.46 6.06 10.25
CA HIS A 61 -32.81 7.36 9.69
C HIS A 61 -31.78 7.80 8.63
N ASN A 62 -32.03 8.94 7.97
CA ASN A 62 -31.24 9.41 6.83
C ASN A 62 -29.73 9.38 7.08
N GLU A 63 -29.27 10.07 8.13
CA GLU A 63 -27.83 10.18 8.42
C GLU A 63 -27.19 8.82 8.72
N LEU A 64 -27.87 7.92 9.42
CA LEU A 64 -27.34 6.57 9.69
C LEU A 64 -27.35 5.69 8.44
N SER A 65 -28.37 5.81 7.58
CA SER A 65 -28.45 5.06 6.33
C SER A 65 -27.35 5.50 5.35
N GLU A 66 -27.13 6.81 5.26
CA GLU A 66 -26.09 7.42 4.42
C GLU A 66 -24.69 7.11 4.97
N LEU A 67 -24.49 7.16 6.30
CA LEU A 67 -23.25 6.75 6.95
C LEU A 67 -22.97 5.26 6.72
N PHE A 68 -23.99 4.40 6.87
CA PHE A 68 -23.85 2.96 6.63
C PHE A 68 -23.42 2.67 5.18
N LEU A 69 -24.06 3.30 4.20
CA LEU A 69 -23.64 3.20 2.79
C LEU A 69 -22.20 3.70 2.60
N SER A 70 -21.82 4.82 3.21
CA SER A 70 -20.45 5.36 3.15
C SER A 70 -19.42 4.38 3.71
N ARG A 71 -19.69 3.77 4.86
CA ARG A 71 -18.78 2.79 5.48
C ARG A 71 -18.67 1.50 4.66
N LEU A 72 -19.77 1.05 4.02
CA LEU A 72 -19.72 -0.07 3.07
C LEU A 72 -18.86 0.24 1.85
N LEU A 73 -18.89 1.48 1.34
CA LEU A 73 -18.05 1.92 0.23
C LEU A 73 -16.57 1.97 0.62
N GLU A 74 -16.25 2.55 1.79
CA GLU A 74 -14.88 2.60 2.32
C GLU A 74 -14.27 1.19 2.51
N LYS A 75 -15.11 0.21 2.86
CA LYS A 75 -14.72 -1.21 3.01
C LYS A 75 -14.80 -2.02 1.70
N ASN A 76 -15.11 -1.38 0.57
CA ASN A 76 -15.27 -2.02 -0.75
C ASN A 76 -16.29 -3.19 -0.77
N LYS A 77 -17.36 -3.11 0.03
CA LYS A 77 -18.38 -4.17 0.14
C LYS A 77 -19.63 -3.93 -0.72
N VAL A 78 -19.77 -2.76 -1.36
CA VAL A 78 -20.96 -2.40 -2.13
C VAL A 78 -20.97 -3.09 -3.51
N ASN A 79 -22.07 -3.77 -3.80
CA ASN A 79 -22.42 -4.36 -5.09
C ASN A 79 -23.95 -4.43 -5.23
N ASP A 80 -24.46 -4.89 -6.37
CA ASP A 80 -25.91 -4.95 -6.65
C ASP A 80 -26.69 -5.72 -5.57
N GLN A 81 -26.14 -6.83 -5.09
CA GLN A 81 -26.77 -7.63 -4.04
C GLN A 81 -26.81 -6.88 -2.71
N VAL A 82 -25.73 -6.23 -2.31
CA VAL A 82 -25.68 -5.44 -1.06
C VAL A 82 -26.62 -4.24 -1.11
N LEU A 83 -26.79 -3.59 -2.28
CA LEU A 83 -27.74 -2.48 -2.41
C LEU A 83 -29.20 -2.90 -2.23
N THR A 84 -29.54 -4.18 -2.43
CA THR A 84 -30.89 -4.68 -2.10
C THR A 84 -31.22 -4.57 -0.61
N LEU A 85 -30.23 -4.55 0.30
CA LEU A 85 -30.45 -4.27 1.73
C LEU A 85 -31.15 -2.94 1.93
N LEU A 86 -30.71 -1.95 1.16
CA LEU A 86 -31.17 -0.57 1.25
C LEU A 86 -32.49 -0.38 0.49
N SER A 87 -33.07 -1.41 -0.13
CA SER A 87 -34.35 -1.28 -0.85
C SER A 87 -35.55 -1.16 0.08
N CYS A 88 -35.46 -1.65 1.33
CA CYS A 88 -36.56 -1.58 2.29
C CYS A 88 -36.67 -0.18 2.91
N SER A 89 -37.65 0.61 2.46
CA SER A 89 -37.88 1.99 2.95
C SER A 89 -38.44 2.07 4.38
N ASP A 90 -38.94 0.95 4.91
CA ASP A 90 -39.34 0.80 6.31
C ASP A 90 -38.14 0.62 7.25
N THR A 91 -37.00 0.16 6.73
CA THR A 91 -35.77 -0.09 7.52
C THR A 91 -34.75 1.02 7.30
N PHE A 92 -34.52 1.44 6.05
CA PHE A 92 -33.56 2.47 5.69
C PHE A 92 -34.29 3.66 5.07
N ARG A 93 -33.81 4.86 5.29
CA ARG A 93 -34.28 6.04 4.55
C ARG A 93 -33.11 6.74 3.90
N LEU A 94 -33.14 6.84 2.58
CA LEU A 94 -32.08 7.50 1.81
C LEU A 94 -32.63 8.74 1.13
N ARG A 95 -31.90 9.86 1.24
CA ARG A 95 -32.15 11.06 0.43
C ARG A 95 -30.95 11.42 -0.43
N ARG A 96 -29.74 11.06 0.02
CA ARG A 96 -28.51 11.22 -0.75
C ARG A 96 -27.85 9.87 -0.94
N VAL A 97 -27.63 9.48 -2.18
CA VAL A 97 -27.01 8.20 -2.52
C VAL A 97 -25.77 8.49 -3.34
N ARG A 98 -24.61 8.13 -2.81
CA ARG A 98 -23.33 8.26 -3.50
C ARG A 98 -22.69 6.89 -3.61
N VAL A 99 -22.67 6.32 -4.80
CA VAL A 99 -22.16 4.99 -5.10
C VAL A 99 -21.10 5.17 -6.18
N ARG A 100 -19.84 5.36 -5.74
CA ARG A 100 -18.72 5.74 -6.62
C ARG A 100 -17.69 4.63 -6.71
N ASN A 101 -17.11 4.42 -7.90
CA ASN A 101 -16.01 3.46 -8.09
C ASN A 101 -16.37 2.02 -7.61
N THR A 102 -17.62 1.61 -7.79
CA THR A 102 -18.12 0.29 -7.35
C THR A 102 -18.63 -0.54 -8.51
N PRO A 103 -18.63 -1.88 -8.40
CA PRO A 103 -19.13 -2.77 -9.45
C PRO A 103 -20.68 -2.81 -9.56
N VAL A 104 -21.37 -1.73 -9.15
CA VAL A 104 -22.83 -1.62 -9.17
C VAL A 104 -23.33 -1.39 -10.60
N GLY A 105 -24.32 -2.18 -11.01
CA GLY A 105 -25.03 -2.06 -12.27
C GLY A 105 -26.42 -1.42 -12.13
N LEU A 106 -27.20 -1.48 -13.20
CA LEU A 106 -28.56 -0.91 -13.22
C LEU A 106 -29.52 -1.61 -12.25
N ASP A 107 -29.32 -2.89 -11.97
CA ASP A 107 -30.19 -3.66 -11.07
C ASP A 107 -30.03 -3.21 -9.61
N GLY A 108 -28.79 -2.97 -9.17
CA GLY A 108 -28.51 -2.39 -7.85
C GLY A 108 -29.10 -0.98 -7.71
N LEU A 109 -28.98 -0.14 -8.74
CA LEU A 109 -29.60 1.19 -8.73
C LEU A 109 -31.13 1.11 -8.71
N ARG A 110 -31.73 0.17 -9.44
CA ARG A 110 -33.18 -0.04 -9.47
C ARG A 110 -33.72 -0.35 -8.07
N ALA A 111 -33.00 -1.18 -7.31
CA ALA A 111 -33.39 -1.53 -5.94
C ALA A 111 -33.53 -0.31 -5.01
N ILE A 112 -32.73 0.74 -5.23
CA ILE A 112 -32.78 1.98 -4.45
C ILE A 112 -33.83 2.95 -5.03
N LEU A 113 -33.76 3.23 -6.33
CA LEU A 113 -34.50 4.33 -6.95
C LEU A 113 -36.02 4.14 -6.94
N TYR A 114 -36.52 2.89 -6.94
CA TYR A 114 -37.95 2.64 -6.84
C TYR A 114 -38.52 2.82 -5.43
N ASN A 115 -37.68 2.74 -4.39
CA ASN A 115 -38.12 2.72 -3.00
C ASN A 115 -37.81 4.02 -2.23
N HIS A 116 -36.90 4.85 -2.75
CA HIS A 116 -36.48 6.11 -2.11
C HIS A 116 -36.70 7.30 -3.02
N LYS A 117 -37.07 8.46 -2.44
CA LYS A 117 -37.15 9.74 -3.16
C LYS A 117 -35.92 10.58 -2.85
N LEU A 118 -35.00 10.64 -3.81
CA LEU A 118 -33.68 11.21 -3.62
C LEU A 118 -33.64 12.72 -3.94
N ILE A 119 -32.76 13.43 -3.26
CA ILE A 119 -32.34 14.80 -3.59
C ILE A 119 -30.99 14.79 -4.32
N GLU A 120 -30.14 13.81 -4.02
CA GLU A 120 -28.82 13.67 -4.61
C GLU A 120 -28.58 12.22 -5.02
N LEU A 121 -28.11 12.04 -6.25
CA LEU A 121 -27.65 10.77 -6.78
C LEU A 121 -26.28 10.96 -7.42
N ASP A 122 -25.29 10.24 -6.92
CA ASP A 122 -23.97 10.12 -7.52
C ASP A 122 -23.68 8.65 -7.80
N VAL A 123 -23.51 8.31 -9.07
CA VAL A 123 -23.24 6.94 -9.54
C VAL A 123 -21.97 6.89 -10.37
N SER A 124 -21.03 7.79 -10.09
CA SER A 124 -19.82 7.97 -10.89
C SER A 124 -18.92 6.72 -10.91
N ASN A 125 -18.35 6.43 -12.08
CA ASN A 125 -17.46 5.28 -12.29
C ASN A 125 -18.04 3.93 -11.79
N THR A 126 -19.33 3.68 -12.01
CA THR A 126 -19.97 2.39 -11.73
C THR A 126 -19.98 1.48 -12.96
N ASN A 127 -20.44 0.23 -12.82
CA ASN A 127 -20.57 -0.71 -13.95
C ASN A 127 -21.73 -0.35 -14.91
N VAL A 128 -22.43 0.75 -14.67
CA VAL A 128 -23.45 1.26 -15.60
C VAL A 128 -22.76 1.81 -16.84
N LYS A 129 -23.09 1.23 -18.00
CA LYS A 129 -22.37 1.54 -19.24
C LYS A 129 -22.66 2.93 -19.83
N ARG A 130 -23.81 3.53 -19.51
CA ARG A 130 -24.29 4.77 -20.15
C ARG A 130 -25.09 5.65 -19.19
N ALA A 131 -24.84 6.96 -19.24
CA ALA A 131 -25.59 7.97 -18.49
C ALA A 131 -27.09 7.97 -18.84
N ALA A 132 -27.45 7.80 -20.12
CA ALA A 132 -28.84 7.76 -20.56
C ALA A 132 -29.66 6.65 -19.89
N SER A 133 -29.04 5.51 -19.56
CA SER A 133 -29.72 4.42 -18.84
C SER A 133 -30.08 4.82 -17.39
N VAL A 134 -29.25 5.62 -16.73
CA VAL A 134 -29.56 6.17 -15.41
C VAL A 134 -30.70 7.18 -15.52
N ILE A 135 -30.66 8.07 -16.52
CA ILE A 135 -31.71 9.07 -16.75
C ILE A 135 -33.06 8.39 -17.04
N GLN A 136 -33.06 7.33 -17.85
CA GLN A 136 -34.24 6.51 -18.10
C GLN A 136 -34.79 5.91 -16.79
N LEU A 137 -33.92 5.34 -15.95
CA LEU A 137 -34.31 4.75 -14.67
C LEU A 137 -34.88 5.79 -13.69
N LEU A 138 -34.31 7.00 -13.67
CA LEU A 138 -34.82 8.13 -12.88
C LEU A 138 -36.21 8.56 -13.34
N TYR A 139 -36.45 8.56 -14.65
CA TYR A 139 -37.75 8.84 -15.22
C TYR A 139 -38.79 7.79 -14.82
N GLU A 140 -38.45 6.50 -14.95
CA GLU A 140 -39.34 5.38 -14.61
C GLU A 140 -39.70 5.34 -13.11
N SER A 141 -38.73 5.66 -12.25
CA SER A 141 -38.91 5.66 -10.79
C SER A 141 -39.53 6.96 -10.23
N GLY A 142 -39.76 7.97 -11.09
CA GLY A 142 -40.40 9.24 -10.72
C GLY A 142 -39.59 10.05 -9.71
N GLN A 143 -38.31 10.28 -10.00
CA GLN A 143 -37.38 11.05 -9.13
C GLN A 143 -37.49 12.57 -9.34
N ASP A 144 -38.71 13.10 -9.23
CA ASP A 144 -38.99 14.52 -9.54
C ASP A 144 -38.33 15.49 -8.52
N ALA A 145 -37.98 15.01 -7.33
CA ALA A 145 -37.36 15.80 -6.26
C ALA A 145 -35.82 15.93 -6.38
N LEU A 146 -35.22 15.25 -7.36
CA LEU A 146 -33.77 15.20 -7.53
C LEU A 146 -33.21 16.58 -7.89
N GLN A 147 -32.19 17.03 -7.16
CA GLN A 147 -31.54 18.33 -7.33
C GLN A 147 -30.09 18.21 -7.80
N SER A 148 -29.43 17.10 -7.48
CA SER A 148 -28.05 16.86 -7.90
C SER A 148 -27.93 15.46 -8.51
N LEU A 149 -27.39 15.43 -9.73
CA LEU A 149 -27.13 14.19 -10.47
C LEU A 149 -25.68 14.18 -10.95
N ASN A 150 -24.93 13.17 -10.51
CA ASN A 150 -23.60 12.88 -11.02
C ASN A 150 -23.58 11.50 -11.69
N VAL A 151 -23.37 11.50 -13.00
CA VAL A 151 -23.26 10.32 -13.86
C VAL A 151 -21.90 10.27 -14.56
N SER A 152 -20.87 10.86 -13.94
CA SER A 152 -19.54 10.95 -14.53
C SER A 152 -18.87 9.60 -14.71
N GLY A 153 -18.09 9.45 -15.77
CA GLY A 153 -17.29 8.24 -16.03
C GLY A 153 -18.09 7.00 -16.43
N LEU A 154 -19.39 7.14 -16.69
CA LEU A 154 -20.23 6.06 -17.23
C LEU A 154 -19.96 5.88 -18.73
N GLN A 155 -18.99 5.02 -19.05
CA GLN A 155 -18.62 4.65 -20.40
C GLN A 155 -18.64 3.13 -20.60
N PRO A 156 -18.89 2.62 -21.82
CA PRO A 156 -18.72 1.21 -22.12
C PRO A 156 -17.26 0.78 -21.92
N HIS A 157 -17.02 -0.39 -21.33
CA HIS A 157 -15.65 -0.89 -21.18
C HIS A 157 -15.03 -1.17 -22.54
N LYS A 158 -13.73 -0.88 -22.72
CA LYS A 158 -13.01 -1.16 -23.97
C LYS A 158 -13.10 -2.62 -24.43
N GLN A 159 -13.27 -3.57 -23.50
CA GLN A 159 -13.44 -4.99 -23.82
C GLN A 159 -14.82 -5.33 -24.41
N ASP A 160 -15.82 -4.46 -24.24
CA ASP A 160 -17.12 -4.58 -24.93
C ASP A 160 -17.01 -4.20 -26.42
N PHE A 161 -15.89 -3.57 -26.83
CA PHE A 161 -15.56 -3.34 -28.22
C PHE A 161 -14.68 -4.49 -28.70
N SER A 162 -15.30 -5.52 -29.28
CA SER A 162 -14.60 -6.37 -30.24
C SER A 162 -13.96 -5.49 -31.31
N GLU A 163 -12.73 -5.82 -31.71
CA GLU A 163 -11.81 -5.09 -32.61
C GLU A 163 -12.43 -4.58 -33.93
N GLU A 164 -13.23 -3.52 -33.87
CA GLU A 164 -13.69 -2.75 -35.04
C GLU A 164 -13.30 -1.28 -34.84
N PRO A 165 -12.40 -0.72 -35.67
CA PRO A 165 -11.91 0.64 -35.51
C PRO A 165 -12.98 1.64 -35.99
N PHE A 166 -13.61 2.38 -35.08
CA PHE A 166 -14.33 3.65 -35.31
C PHE A 166 -14.98 3.84 -36.71
N GLY A 167 -15.67 2.82 -37.21
CA GLY A 167 -16.23 2.79 -38.55
C GLY A 167 -17.51 1.97 -38.54
N ASN A 168 -18.61 2.62 -38.94
CA ASN A 168 -19.93 2.03 -39.21
C ASN A 168 -20.64 1.30 -38.05
N PHE A 169 -21.13 2.09 -37.07
CA PHE A 169 -22.23 1.66 -36.18
C PHE A 169 -23.60 1.93 -36.82
N ASP A 170 -23.95 1.14 -37.83
CA ASP A 170 -25.32 1.04 -38.38
C ASP A 170 -25.81 -0.40 -38.18
N GLY A 171 -26.27 -0.75 -36.99
CA GLY A 171 -26.84 -2.09 -36.77
C GLY A 171 -27.12 -2.47 -35.32
N LEU A 172 -28.40 -2.44 -34.95
CA LEU A 172 -29.03 -2.90 -33.71
C LEU A 172 -28.67 -2.13 -32.42
N GLY A 173 -29.52 -1.15 -32.13
CA GLY A 173 -29.53 -0.40 -30.86
C GLY A 173 -28.98 1.01 -31.01
N ALA A 174 -29.55 1.75 -31.96
CA ALA A 174 -29.41 3.20 -32.10
C ALA A 174 -29.28 3.86 -30.73
N PHE A 175 -28.28 4.73 -30.60
CA PHE A 175 -28.08 5.69 -29.53
C PHE A 175 -29.31 5.82 -28.65
N ALA A 176 -29.28 5.25 -27.44
CA ALA A 176 -30.10 5.79 -26.37
C ALA A 176 -29.50 7.16 -26.03
N THR A 177 -29.63 8.10 -26.97
CA THR A 177 -29.36 9.51 -26.75
C THR A 177 -30.28 9.95 -25.64
N ILE A 178 -29.85 10.92 -24.84
CA ILE A 178 -30.72 11.53 -23.86
C ILE A 178 -31.96 12.02 -24.62
N ASN A 179 -33.14 11.54 -24.26
CA ASN A 179 -34.37 11.97 -24.92
C ASN A 179 -34.93 13.18 -24.15
N ARG A 180 -35.32 14.22 -24.89
CA ARG A 180 -35.97 15.43 -24.35
C ARG A 180 -37.07 15.12 -23.34
N THR A 181 -37.91 14.12 -23.59
CA THR A 181 -38.98 13.71 -22.66
C THR A 181 -38.44 13.25 -21.31
N LEU A 182 -37.29 12.55 -21.29
CA LEU A 182 -36.67 12.05 -20.05
C LEU A 182 -36.12 13.21 -19.21
N VAL A 183 -35.42 14.15 -19.84
CA VAL A 183 -34.82 15.32 -19.16
C VAL A 183 -35.90 16.26 -18.64
N SER A 184 -36.99 16.44 -19.38
CA SER A 184 -38.07 17.37 -19.05
C SER A 184 -38.78 17.09 -17.72
N ARG A 185 -38.63 15.89 -17.13
CA ARG A 185 -39.14 15.55 -15.78
C ARG A 185 -38.17 15.91 -14.66
N LEU A 186 -36.87 16.02 -14.94
CA LEU A 186 -35.82 16.33 -13.97
C LEU A 186 -35.69 17.84 -13.73
N ARG A 187 -36.80 18.59 -13.72
CA ARG A 187 -36.82 20.06 -13.72
C ARG A 187 -36.16 20.70 -12.50
N ASN A 188 -36.10 19.96 -11.39
CA ASN A 188 -35.53 20.42 -10.13
C ASN A 188 -34.00 20.26 -10.05
N ILE A 189 -33.37 19.68 -11.08
CA ILE A 189 -31.91 19.57 -11.16
C ILE A 189 -31.27 20.96 -11.14
N ARG A 190 -30.38 21.15 -10.17
CA ARG A 190 -29.52 22.32 -9.99
C ARG A 190 -28.09 22.01 -10.33
N CYS A 191 -27.63 20.79 -10.05
CA CYS A 191 -26.27 20.35 -10.31
C CYS A 191 -26.29 19.11 -11.20
N LEU A 192 -25.66 19.20 -12.37
CA LEU A 192 -25.50 18.09 -13.30
C LEU A 192 -24.02 17.88 -13.62
N ASN A 193 -23.50 16.68 -13.35
CA ASN A 193 -22.18 16.25 -13.80
C ASN A 193 -22.31 15.08 -14.77
N VAL A 194 -21.93 15.33 -16.02
CA VAL A 194 -21.91 14.37 -17.14
C VAL A 194 -20.50 14.16 -17.66
N SER A 195 -19.48 14.55 -16.88
CA SER A 195 -18.09 14.48 -17.31
C SER A 195 -17.64 13.05 -17.62
N HIS A 196 -16.69 12.90 -18.54
CA HIS A 196 -16.22 11.59 -18.99
C HIS A 196 -17.35 10.67 -19.48
N THR A 197 -18.36 11.19 -20.18
CA THR A 197 -19.41 10.39 -20.83
C THR A 197 -19.45 10.68 -22.34
N ASN A 198 -20.36 10.05 -23.06
CA ASN A 198 -20.60 10.31 -24.48
C ASN A 198 -21.50 11.53 -24.74
N PHE A 199 -21.67 12.41 -23.74
CA PHE A 199 -22.48 13.63 -23.84
C PHE A 199 -21.99 14.55 -24.97
N ASP A 200 -22.89 15.06 -25.80
CA ASP A 200 -22.56 15.87 -26.97
C ASP A 200 -23.31 17.23 -27.01
N THR A 201 -23.18 17.95 -28.13
CA THR A 201 -23.80 19.26 -28.33
C THR A 201 -25.33 19.21 -28.32
N GLN A 202 -25.94 18.12 -28.83
CA GLN A 202 -27.40 17.96 -28.82
C GLN A 202 -27.91 17.73 -27.40
N ASP A 203 -27.19 16.90 -26.63
CA ASP A 203 -27.47 16.69 -25.22
C ASP A 203 -27.38 18.00 -24.43
N LEU A 204 -26.39 18.85 -24.73
CA LEU A 204 -26.24 20.17 -24.11
C LEU A 204 -27.42 21.09 -24.41
N GLU A 205 -27.91 21.12 -25.65
CA GLU A 205 -29.08 21.91 -26.03
C GLU A 205 -30.34 21.45 -25.28
N MET A 206 -30.55 20.14 -25.15
CA MET A 206 -31.66 19.59 -24.38
C MET A 206 -31.57 19.94 -22.89
N VAL A 207 -30.39 19.79 -22.28
CA VAL A 207 -30.15 20.14 -20.88
C VAL A 207 -30.38 21.64 -20.65
N ALA A 208 -29.85 22.50 -21.53
CA ALA A 208 -29.98 23.94 -21.40
C ALA A 208 -31.42 24.43 -21.53
N SER A 209 -32.24 23.78 -22.37
CA SER A 209 -33.64 24.14 -22.61
C SER A 209 -34.62 23.55 -21.58
N GLU A 210 -34.41 22.31 -21.14
CA GLU A 210 -35.37 21.57 -20.31
C GLU A 210 -35.11 21.67 -18.80
N LEU A 211 -33.93 22.12 -18.36
CA LEU A 211 -33.58 22.26 -16.93
C LEU A 211 -33.60 23.74 -16.50
N PRO A 212 -34.77 24.25 -16.03
CA PRO A 212 -34.94 25.67 -15.71
C PRO A 212 -34.19 26.11 -14.44
N HIS A 213 -33.80 25.16 -13.58
CA HIS A 213 -33.11 25.43 -12.31
C HIS A 213 -31.63 25.05 -12.32
N LEU A 214 -31.06 24.74 -13.48
CA LEU A 214 -29.65 24.35 -13.60
C LEU A 214 -28.73 25.52 -13.19
N GLU A 215 -27.95 25.32 -12.13
CA GLU A 215 -26.98 26.27 -11.58
C GLU A 215 -25.53 25.81 -11.75
N SER A 216 -25.28 24.51 -11.83
CA SER A 216 -23.94 23.92 -11.97
C SER A 216 -23.94 22.85 -13.04
N LEU A 217 -23.04 22.97 -14.01
CA LEU A 217 -22.85 22.02 -15.10
C LEU A 217 -21.38 21.65 -15.28
N ASP A 218 -21.10 20.36 -15.24
CA ASP A 218 -19.78 19.80 -15.57
C ASP A 218 -19.89 18.90 -16.80
N ILE A 219 -19.30 19.38 -17.90
CA ILE A 219 -19.19 18.68 -19.20
C ILE A 219 -17.73 18.32 -19.50
N SER A 220 -16.88 18.22 -18.49
CA SER A 220 -15.46 17.90 -18.69
C SER A 220 -15.28 16.57 -19.43
N LYS A 221 -14.33 16.49 -20.36
CA LYS A 221 -14.01 15.27 -21.11
C LYS A 221 -15.22 14.67 -21.86
N THR A 222 -16.10 15.51 -22.39
CA THR A 222 -17.21 15.11 -23.27
C THR A 222 -16.97 15.55 -24.72
N TYR A 223 -17.96 15.31 -25.59
CA TYR A 223 -17.87 15.52 -27.04
C TYR A 223 -18.60 16.76 -27.56
N VAL A 224 -18.77 17.77 -26.69
CA VAL A 224 -19.44 19.03 -27.06
C VAL A 224 -18.54 19.84 -28.02
N SER A 225 -19.12 20.29 -29.13
CA SER A 225 -18.48 21.09 -30.19
C SER A 225 -18.96 22.55 -30.24
N SER A 226 -19.99 22.92 -29.49
CA SER A 226 -20.48 24.30 -29.38
C SER A 226 -21.11 24.57 -28.02
N LEU A 227 -20.81 25.74 -27.43
CA LEU A 227 -21.36 26.17 -26.15
C LEU A 227 -22.60 27.05 -26.28
N THR A 228 -23.00 27.45 -27.50
CA THR A 228 -24.02 28.47 -27.76
C THR A 228 -25.35 28.24 -27.03
N SER A 229 -25.75 26.98 -26.84
CA SER A 229 -26.98 26.63 -26.10
C SER A 229 -26.97 27.08 -24.63
N LEU A 230 -25.78 27.27 -24.03
CA LEU A 230 -25.64 27.80 -22.67
C LEU A 230 -26.14 29.23 -22.51
N LEU A 231 -26.30 30.00 -23.59
CA LEU A 231 -26.92 31.34 -23.54
C LEU A 231 -28.35 31.28 -22.99
N GLN A 232 -29.04 30.15 -23.14
CA GLN A 232 -30.35 29.92 -22.52
C GLN A 232 -30.27 29.88 -20.98
N CYS A 233 -29.09 29.60 -20.42
CA CYS A 233 -28.79 29.50 -18.99
C CYS A 233 -28.10 30.75 -18.41
N LYS A 234 -27.88 31.81 -19.19
CA LYS A 234 -27.00 32.94 -18.84
C LYS A 234 -27.27 33.64 -17.50
N HIS A 235 -28.55 33.65 -17.07
CA HIS A 235 -29.00 34.32 -15.85
C HIS A 235 -29.13 33.38 -14.64
N ARG A 236 -28.78 32.09 -14.78
CA ARG A 236 -28.93 31.09 -13.72
C ARG A 236 -27.70 30.23 -13.48
N LEU A 237 -26.88 30.02 -14.52
CA LEU A 237 -25.68 29.19 -14.40
C LEU A 237 -24.63 29.92 -13.54
N LYS A 238 -24.22 29.27 -12.45
CA LYS A 238 -23.24 29.76 -11.46
C LYS A 238 -21.91 29.02 -11.55
N SER A 239 -21.91 27.78 -12.04
CA SER A 239 -20.70 26.97 -12.19
C SER A 239 -20.69 26.27 -13.54
N LEU A 240 -19.58 26.39 -14.26
CA LEU A 240 -19.35 25.73 -15.53
C LEU A 240 -17.95 25.12 -15.56
N SER A 241 -17.86 23.81 -15.79
CA SER A 241 -16.60 23.10 -16.02
C SER A 241 -16.59 22.48 -17.42
N THR A 242 -15.60 22.85 -18.21
CA THR A 242 -15.38 22.38 -19.58
C THR A 242 -13.99 21.75 -19.74
N TYR A 243 -13.43 21.18 -18.67
CA TYR A 243 -12.08 20.66 -18.66
C TYR A 243 -11.88 19.61 -19.75
N GLY A 244 -10.96 19.85 -20.68
CA GLY A 244 -10.60 18.91 -21.75
C GLY A 244 -11.77 18.46 -22.65
N VAL A 245 -12.80 19.29 -22.82
CA VAL A 245 -13.86 19.08 -23.84
C VAL A 245 -13.22 19.00 -25.23
N SER A 246 -13.69 18.09 -26.07
CA SER A 246 -13.18 17.88 -27.43
C SER A 246 -14.28 17.62 -28.44
N ALA A 247 -14.12 18.06 -29.68
CA ALA A 247 -15.04 17.75 -30.77
C ALA A 247 -14.81 16.33 -31.33
N VAL A 248 -15.86 15.74 -31.94
CA VAL A 248 -15.75 14.44 -32.64
C VAL A 248 -15.01 14.64 -33.96
N GLN A 249 -13.92 13.87 -34.14
CA GLN A 249 -13.06 13.95 -35.31
C GLN A 249 -13.84 13.69 -36.62
N GLY A 250 -13.80 14.66 -37.55
CA GLY A 250 -14.38 14.52 -38.89
C GLY A 250 -15.90 14.71 -39.02
N ARG A 251 -16.61 15.05 -37.93
CA ARG A 251 -18.04 15.42 -37.98
C ARG A 251 -18.28 16.91 -37.81
N ASP A 252 -17.60 17.54 -36.84
CA ASP A 252 -17.83 18.93 -36.48
C ASP A 252 -16.49 19.67 -36.38
N ASN A 253 -16.32 20.76 -37.12
CA ASN A 253 -15.31 21.77 -36.80
C ASN A 253 -15.91 22.68 -35.72
N TRP A 254 -15.10 23.13 -34.75
CA TRP A 254 -15.47 24.25 -33.90
C TRP A 254 -15.88 25.42 -34.81
N ASP A 255 -17.14 25.87 -34.72
CA ASP A 255 -17.77 26.81 -35.66
C ASP A 255 -16.79 27.93 -36.08
N GLU A 256 -16.62 28.11 -37.39
CA GLU A 256 -15.83 29.23 -37.98
C GLU A 256 -16.55 30.58 -37.84
N ASP A 257 -17.73 30.62 -37.20
CA ASP A 257 -18.51 31.84 -36.99
C ASP A 257 -17.98 32.61 -35.76
N GLU A 258 -17.24 33.69 -36.02
CA GLU A 258 -16.70 34.59 -34.98
C GLU A 258 -17.78 35.04 -33.98
N LYS A 259 -19.07 35.13 -34.35
CA LYS A 259 -20.14 35.57 -33.45
C LYS A 259 -20.48 34.56 -32.34
N HIS A 260 -20.17 33.28 -32.55
CA HIS A 260 -20.53 32.19 -31.64
C HIS A 260 -19.30 31.49 -31.05
N SER A 261 -18.16 32.19 -30.97
CA SER A 261 -16.96 31.67 -30.32
C SER A 261 -17.20 31.39 -28.83
N ALA A 262 -16.50 30.39 -28.30
CA ALA A 262 -16.66 29.93 -26.92
C ALA A 262 -16.43 31.06 -25.90
N GLU A 263 -15.40 31.89 -26.09
CA GLU A 263 -15.14 33.04 -25.22
C GLU A 263 -16.28 34.05 -25.19
N ARG A 264 -16.97 34.33 -26.32
CA ARG A 264 -18.10 35.27 -26.36
C ARG A 264 -19.32 34.71 -25.64
N VAL A 265 -19.60 33.42 -25.84
CA VAL A 265 -20.67 32.73 -25.12
C VAL A 265 -20.42 32.77 -23.61
N ILE A 266 -19.20 32.45 -23.18
CA ILE A 266 -18.82 32.46 -21.76
C ILE A 266 -18.95 33.87 -21.18
N ALA A 267 -18.50 34.91 -21.91
CA ALA A 267 -18.58 36.30 -21.46
C ALA A 267 -20.03 36.75 -21.13
N GLU A 268 -21.05 36.19 -21.80
CA GLU A 268 -22.45 36.49 -21.55
C GLU A 268 -23.05 35.79 -20.31
N LEU A 269 -22.37 34.80 -19.73
CA LEU A 269 -22.83 34.04 -18.56
C LEU A 269 -22.62 34.83 -17.24
N SER A 270 -23.30 35.97 -17.14
CA SER A 270 -23.13 36.98 -16.07
C SER A 270 -23.31 36.49 -14.63
N SER A 271 -23.97 35.35 -14.41
CA SER A 271 -24.19 34.76 -13.08
C SER A 271 -23.08 33.81 -12.62
N LEU A 272 -22.07 33.55 -13.47
CA LEU A 272 -20.98 32.64 -13.15
C LEU A 272 -20.17 33.10 -11.93
N ARG A 273 -19.87 32.13 -11.07
CA ARG A 273 -19.02 32.23 -9.88
C ARG A 273 -17.82 31.29 -9.96
N HIS A 274 -17.97 30.17 -10.67
CA HIS A 274 -16.92 29.20 -10.94
C HIS A 274 -16.85 28.95 -12.44
N LEU A 275 -15.68 29.18 -13.02
CA LEU A 275 -15.41 28.88 -14.42
C LEU A 275 -14.14 28.04 -14.50
N ASP A 276 -14.26 26.86 -15.09
CA ASP A 276 -13.13 26.01 -15.41
C ASP A 276 -13.11 25.73 -16.91
N ILE A 277 -12.17 26.35 -17.59
CA ILE A 277 -11.88 26.18 -19.03
C ILE A 277 -10.52 25.53 -19.25
N SER A 278 -9.97 24.90 -18.22
CA SER A 278 -8.65 24.29 -18.25
C SER A 278 -8.57 23.16 -19.28
N THR A 279 -7.35 22.85 -19.71
CA THR A 279 -7.10 21.79 -20.67
C THR A 279 -5.80 21.05 -20.38
N GLU A 280 -5.74 19.79 -20.80
CA GLU A 280 -4.52 19.00 -20.73
C GLU A 280 -3.94 18.85 -22.14
N GLU A 281 -2.70 19.30 -22.32
CA GLU A 281 -1.88 18.83 -23.43
C GLU A 281 -1.29 17.47 -23.06
N THR A 282 -1.27 16.52 -24.00
CA THR A 282 -0.73 15.19 -23.72
C THR A 282 0.78 15.28 -23.56
N PHE A 283 1.25 14.98 -22.33
CA PHE A 283 2.66 14.83 -22.03
C PHE A 283 3.12 13.45 -22.49
N SER A 284 3.98 13.38 -23.53
CA SER A 284 4.61 12.10 -23.87
C SER A 284 5.67 11.74 -22.83
N VAL A 285 5.89 10.44 -22.60
CA VAL A 285 6.96 9.93 -21.73
C VAL A 285 8.35 10.38 -22.21
N SER A 286 8.46 10.79 -23.48
CA SER A 286 9.66 11.36 -24.11
C SER A 286 9.80 12.88 -23.96
N GLY A 287 8.93 13.56 -23.20
CA GLY A 287 9.00 15.01 -22.97
C GLY A 287 8.58 15.87 -24.16
N THR A 288 7.92 15.30 -25.17
CA THR A 288 7.36 16.02 -26.32
C THR A 288 5.86 16.26 -26.12
N PHE A 289 5.45 17.52 -26.31
CA PHE A 289 4.06 17.95 -26.21
C PHE A 289 3.35 17.72 -27.56
N PHE A 290 2.17 17.10 -27.53
CA PHE A 290 1.28 17.06 -28.69
C PHE A 290 -0.02 17.79 -28.34
N ALA A 291 -0.23 18.96 -28.94
CA ALA A 291 -1.52 19.63 -28.87
C ALA A 291 -2.57 18.78 -29.59
N SER A 292 -3.62 18.34 -28.90
CA SER A 292 -4.70 17.62 -29.54
C SER A 292 -5.53 18.61 -30.37
N GLN A 293 -5.55 18.44 -31.69
CA GLN A 293 -6.19 19.40 -32.61
C GLN A 293 -7.72 19.54 -32.44
N ASN A 294 -8.35 18.69 -31.62
CA ASN A 294 -9.80 18.60 -31.46
C ASN A 294 -10.34 19.19 -30.15
N GLN A 295 -9.50 19.72 -29.25
CA GLN A 295 -9.96 20.31 -27.98
C GLN A 295 -10.73 21.63 -28.18
N LEU A 296 -11.62 21.94 -27.23
CA LEU A 296 -12.33 23.21 -27.11
C LEU A 296 -11.35 24.37 -27.14
N ARG A 297 -11.45 25.21 -28.18
CA ARG A 297 -10.65 26.42 -28.35
C ARG A 297 -11.34 27.56 -27.61
N VAL A 298 -10.65 28.13 -26.62
CA VAL A 298 -11.07 29.35 -25.92
C VAL A 298 -9.89 30.31 -25.96
N ASN A 299 -10.08 31.48 -26.57
CA ASN A 299 -9.09 32.54 -26.49
C ASN A 299 -9.26 33.27 -25.15
N VAL A 300 -8.41 32.93 -24.18
CA VAL A 300 -8.51 33.46 -22.81
C VAL A 300 -8.19 34.96 -22.77
N ASP A 301 -7.26 35.45 -23.59
CA ASP A 301 -6.99 36.89 -23.71
C ASP A 301 -8.23 37.67 -24.18
N ASN A 302 -8.91 37.17 -25.22
CA ASN A 302 -10.14 37.78 -25.72
C ASN A 302 -11.27 37.75 -24.68
N LEU A 303 -11.36 36.68 -23.88
CA LEU A 303 -12.35 36.57 -22.81
C LEU A 303 -12.07 37.61 -21.70
N LEU A 304 -10.86 37.60 -21.15
CA LEU A 304 -10.50 38.35 -19.94
C LEU A 304 -10.23 39.85 -20.21
N SER A 305 -9.96 40.24 -21.46
CA SER A 305 -9.77 41.64 -21.84
C SER A 305 -11.08 42.45 -21.92
N VAL A 306 -12.24 41.79 -21.88
CA VAL A 306 -13.54 42.48 -21.86
C VAL A 306 -13.74 43.16 -20.49
N PRO A 307 -13.91 44.50 -20.43
CA PRO A 307 -14.02 45.21 -19.16
C PRO A 307 -15.22 44.75 -18.32
N GLY A 308 -14.97 44.32 -17.08
CA GLY A 308 -16.01 43.91 -16.12
C GLY A 308 -16.72 42.59 -16.48
N VAL A 309 -16.12 41.76 -17.34
CA VAL A 309 -16.65 40.44 -17.71
C VAL A 309 -16.70 39.51 -16.51
N LEU A 310 -17.75 38.68 -16.39
CA LEU A 310 -17.94 37.75 -15.26
C LEU A 310 -17.83 38.41 -13.87
N PRO A 311 -18.65 39.42 -13.56
CA PRO A 311 -18.48 40.26 -12.36
C PRO A 311 -18.64 39.51 -11.02
N ASN A 312 -19.25 38.32 -11.03
CA ASN A 312 -19.48 37.51 -9.84
C ASN A 312 -18.45 36.37 -9.66
N LEU A 313 -17.41 36.32 -10.50
CA LEU A 313 -16.46 35.22 -10.51
C LEU A 313 -15.62 35.18 -9.24
N THR A 314 -15.57 34.01 -8.60
CA THR A 314 -14.80 33.74 -7.37
C THR A 314 -13.74 32.65 -7.59
N SER A 315 -13.84 31.89 -8.68
CA SER A 315 -12.94 30.80 -9.03
C SER A 315 -12.78 30.75 -10.54
N LEU A 316 -11.53 30.85 -11.01
CA LEU A 316 -11.17 30.78 -12.41
C LEU A 316 -10.10 29.72 -12.62
N ASP A 317 -10.32 28.76 -13.49
CA ASP A 317 -9.29 27.79 -13.90
C ASP A 317 -9.03 27.90 -15.40
N ILE A 318 -7.81 28.34 -15.72
CA ILE A 318 -7.29 28.53 -17.07
C ILE A 318 -6.03 27.68 -17.29
N SER A 319 -5.84 26.64 -16.49
CA SER A 319 -4.68 25.75 -16.59
C SER A 319 -4.55 25.16 -18.01
N GLY A 320 -3.34 25.12 -18.54
CA GLY A 320 -3.03 24.66 -19.90
C GLY A 320 -3.47 25.61 -21.02
N ARG A 321 -3.84 26.86 -20.70
CA ARG A 321 -4.19 27.89 -21.69
C ARG A 321 -3.12 28.96 -21.79
N ASP A 322 -2.96 29.50 -22.99
CA ASP A 322 -2.16 30.69 -23.25
C ASP A 322 -2.96 31.96 -22.92
N LEU A 323 -2.28 32.92 -22.31
CA LEU A 323 -2.76 34.29 -22.12
C LEU A 323 -1.57 35.25 -21.92
N SER A 324 -1.80 36.54 -22.11
CA SER A 324 -0.82 37.58 -21.85
C SER A 324 -0.80 38.02 -20.39
N GLU A 325 0.40 38.41 -19.92
CA GLU A 325 0.64 38.84 -18.54
C GLU A 325 -0.22 40.06 -18.15
N GLY A 326 -0.27 41.07 -19.03
CA GLY A 326 -1.04 42.29 -18.79
C GLY A 326 -2.54 42.06 -18.69
N THR A 327 -3.11 41.14 -19.49
CA THR A 327 -4.53 40.80 -19.41
C THR A 327 -4.87 40.17 -18.07
N LEU A 328 -4.07 39.21 -17.59
CA LEU A 328 -4.34 38.55 -16.31
C LEU A 328 -4.22 39.55 -15.15
N LEU A 329 -3.19 40.39 -15.15
CA LEU A 329 -2.99 41.39 -14.10
C LEU A 329 -4.19 42.35 -14.02
N ALA A 330 -4.61 42.93 -15.14
CA ALA A 330 -5.78 43.82 -15.20
C ALA A 330 -7.09 43.11 -14.79
N PHE A 331 -7.22 41.82 -15.13
CA PHE A 331 -8.36 41.02 -14.70
C PHE A 331 -8.38 40.83 -13.18
N LEU A 332 -7.24 40.49 -12.57
CA LEU A 332 -7.16 40.30 -11.11
C LEU A 332 -7.40 41.60 -10.33
N GLU A 333 -6.91 42.74 -10.84
CA GLU A 333 -7.16 44.07 -10.25
C GLU A 333 -8.65 44.44 -10.26
N SER A 334 -9.35 44.08 -11.35
CA SER A 334 -10.80 44.34 -11.49
C SER A 334 -11.69 43.31 -10.76
N HIS A 335 -11.12 42.19 -10.30
CA HIS A 335 -11.85 41.09 -9.64
C HIS A 335 -11.26 40.78 -8.24
N PRO A 336 -11.37 41.71 -7.27
CA PRO A 336 -10.83 41.52 -5.93
C PRO A 336 -11.48 40.35 -5.18
N GLN A 337 -12.69 39.94 -5.54
CA GLN A 337 -13.43 38.81 -4.94
C GLN A 337 -12.95 37.42 -5.39
N LEU A 338 -12.02 37.34 -6.35
CA LEU A 338 -11.47 36.06 -6.80
C LEU A 338 -10.67 35.39 -5.67
N VAL A 339 -11.02 34.15 -5.32
CA VAL A 339 -10.41 33.36 -4.24
C VAL A 339 -9.57 32.21 -4.78
N PHE A 340 -9.85 31.76 -6.01
CA PHE A 340 -9.11 30.68 -6.65
C PHE A 340 -8.71 31.04 -8.08
N LEU A 341 -7.45 30.73 -8.42
CA LEU A 341 -6.91 30.86 -9.77
C LEU A 341 -6.11 29.60 -10.14
N GLY A 342 -6.51 28.91 -11.22
CA GLY A 342 -5.77 27.80 -11.78
C GLY A 342 -4.94 28.18 -13.00
N VAL A 343 -3.62 28.03 -12.94
CA VAL A 343 -2.68 28.39 -14.01
C VAL A 343 -1.67 27.27 -14.32
N MET A 344 -1.96 26.04 -13.88
CA MET A 344 -1.10 24.88 -14.06
C MET A 344 -0.77 24.65 -15.54
N MET A 345 0.47 24.24 -15.85
CA MET A 345 0.94 24.05 -17.23
C MET A 345 0.84 25.30 -18.14
N GLY A 346 0.91 26.51 -17.57
CA GLY A 346 1.00 27.77 -18.33
C GLY A 346 2.13 28.69 -17.85
N PRO A 347 2.56 29.68 -18.65
CA PRO A 347 3.61 30.63 -18.28
C PRO A 347 3.24 31.47 -17.04
N ALA A 348 1.94 31.66 -16.81
CA ALA A 348 1.40 32.38 -15.65
C ALA A 348 1.80 31.80 -14.29
N CYS A 349 2.27 30.55 -14.24
CA CYS A 349 2.86 29.97 -13.02
C CYS A 349 4.05 30.77 -12.47
N PHE A 350 4.75 31.53 -13.32
CA PHE A 350 6.03 32.16 -13.02
C PHE A 350 6.02 33.69 -13.10
N TRP A 351 4.86 34.32 -13.29
CA TRP A 351 4.77 35.79 -13.27
C TRP A 351 4.86 36.33 -11.85
N ASP A 352 5.56 37.45 -11.67
CA ASP A 352 5.98 37.93 -10.34
C ASP A 352 4.80 38.11 -9.38
N PHE A 353 3.68 38.68 -9.84
CA PHE A 353 2.46 38.89 -9.02
C PHE A 353 1.70 37.60 -8.64
N ILE A 354 2.06 36.45 -9.22
CA ILE A 354 1.48 35.12 -8.95
C ILE A 354 2.43 34.25 -8.12
N TRP A 355 3.73 34.40 -8.35
CA TRP A 355 4.76 33.47 -7.88
C TRP A 355 5.56 34.02 -6.69
N ASP A 356 5.83 35.32 -6.69
CA ASP A 356 6.73 35.98 -5.73
C ASP A 356 5.94 36.68 -4.62
N GLU A 357 6.06 36.16 -3.39
CA GLU A 357 5.42 36.75 -2.21
C GLU A 357 5.96 38.15 -1.86
N GLU A 358 7.12 38.54 -2.40
CA GLU A 358 7.72 39.87 -2.22
C GLU A 358 7.22 40.91 -3.22
N TYR A 359 6.45 40.50 -4.25
CA TYR A 359 5.92 41.41 -5.26
C TYR A 359 4.92 42.42 -4.66
N GLU A 360 5.05 43.70 -5.03
CA GLU A 360 4.14 44.76 -4.59
C GLU A 360 2.75 44.56 -5.21
N GLY A 361 1.78 44.12 -4.39
CA GLY A 361 0.43 43.76 -4.84
C GLY A 361 0.14 42.26 -4.86
N PHE A 362 1.07 41.42 -4.40
CA PHE A 362 0.85 39.98 -4.26
C PHE A 362 -0.38 39.65 -3.39
N ARG A 363 -1.28 38.82 -3.92
CA ARG A 363 -2.55 38.44 -3.27
C ARG A 363 -2.42 37.19 -2.41
N LYS A 364 -2.18 37.37 -1.10
CA LYS A 364 -2.06 36.25 -0.13
C LYS A 364 -3.36 35.46 0.10
N ASP A 365 -4.50 36.08 -0.17
CA ASP A 365 -5.83 35.49 -0.04
C ASP A 365 -6.25 34.68 -1.28
N LEU A 366 -5.50 34.78 -2.38
CA LEU A 366 -5.76 34.03 -3.61
C LEU A 366 -5.06 32.67 -3.57
N ARG A 367 -5.84 31.59 -3.62
CA ARG A 367 -5.31 30.23 -3.78
C ARG A 367 -4.99 29.97 -5.24
N VAL A 368 -3.70 29.73 -5.53
CA VAL A 368 -3.23 29.51 -6.89
C VAL A 368 -2.77 28.08 -7.08
N THR A 369 -3.22 27.38 -8.13
CA THR A 369 -2.60 26.12 -8.58
C THR A 369 -1.58 26.41 -9.67
N GLY A 370 -0.46 25.69 -9.65
CA GLY A 370 0.60 25.90 -10.62
C GLY A 370 1.84 25.07 -10.34
N GLU A 371 2.90 25.36 -11.09
CA GLU A 371 4.20 24.68 -10.98
C GLU A 371 5.35 25.61 -10.60
N GLY A 372 5.04 26.85 -10.22
CA GLY A 372 5.98 27.80 -9.64
C GLY A 372 6.47 27.30 -8.28
N ASN A 373 5.67 27.45 -7.20
CA ASN A 373 6.08 27.19 -5.80
C ASN A 373 5.66 25.83 -5.31
N GLU A 374 6.23 25.48 -4.17
CA GLU A 374 5.62 24.51 -3.29
C GLU A 374 4.14 24.82 -3.00
N ALA A 375 3.77 26.05 -2.61
CA ALA A 375 2.37 26.43 -2.36
C ALA A 375 1.45 26.10 -3.55
N GLN A 376 1.80 26.54 -4.76
CA GLN A 376 1.09 26.22 -6.00
C GLN A 376 1.02 24.72 -6.29
N ILE A 377 2.13 23.99 -6.10
CA ILE A 377 2.20 22.54 -6.34
C ILE A 377 1.32 21.77 -5.35
N LEU A 378 1.37 22.12 -4.06
CA LEU A 378 0.54 21.48 -3.04
C LEU A 378 -0.93 21.79 -3.27
N GLU A 379 -1.24 23.01 -3.72
CA GLU A 379 -2.59 23.40 -4.08
C GLU A 379 -3.10 22.65 -5.32
N ALA A 380 -2.24 22.45 -6.33
CA ALA A 380 -2.55 21.63 -7.49
C ALA A 380 -2.85 20.17 -7.09
N LEU A 381 -2.10 19.58 -6.15
CA LEU A 381 -2.38 18.23 -5.64
C LEU A 381 -3.69 18.14 -4.85
N ARG A 382 -4.09 19.21 -4.15
CA ARG A 382 -5.39 19.29 -3.46
C ARG A 382 -6.54 19.41 -4.45
N GLN A 383 -6.41 20.29 -5.43
CA GLN A 383 -7.51 20.65 -6.33
C GLN A 383 -7.70 19.64 -7.46
N TYR A 384 -6.62 19.08 -7.98
CA TYR A 384 -6.62 18.25 -9.18
C TYR A 384 -6.41 16.77 -8.90
N SER A 385 -6.78 16.28 -7.72
CA SER A 385 -6.52 14.91 -7.26
C SER A 385 -7.05 13.80 -8.18
N GLU A 386 -7.97 14.11 -9.10
CA GLU A 386 -8.55 13.18 -10.08
C GLU A 386 -8.01 13.38 -11.52
N ARG A 387 -7.14 14.38 -11.76
CA ARG A 387 -6.62 14.72 -13.10
C ARG A 387 -5.19 14.22 -13.24
N ALA A 388 -5.05 13.00 -13.76
CA ALA A 388 -3.77 12.28 -13.81
C ALA A 388 -2.61 13.09 -14.40
N VAL A 389 -2.84 13.87 -15.47
CA VAL A 389 -1.79 14.70 -16.11
C VAL A 389 -1.29 15.80 -15.17
N TYR A 390 -2.19 16.52 -14.51
CA TYR A 390 -1.84 17.57 -13.57
C TYR A 390 -1.19 17.02 -12.31
N VAL A 391 -1.72 15.91 -11.77
CA VAL A 391 -1.12 15.22 -10.61
C VAL A 391 0.29 14.75 -10.94
N GLN A 392 0.49 14.11 -12.09
CA GLN A 392 1.82 13.67 -12.55
C GLN A 392 2.78 14.85 -12.62
N LYS A 393 2.37 15.96 -13.23
CA LYS A 393 3.21 17.15 -13.39
C LYS A 393 3.54 17.81 -12.04
N ALA A 394 2.55 17.94 -11.16
CA ALA A 394 2.72 18.48 -9.82
C ALA A 394 3.67 17.61 -8.99
N LEU A 395 3.51 16.28 -9.00
CA LEU A 395 4.41 15.35 -8.33
C LEU A 395 5.83 15.38 -8.90
N TYR A 396 5.98 15.50 -10.22
CA TYR A 396 7.29 15.62 -10.85
C TYR A 396 8.03 16.89 -10.39
N LYS A 397 7.32 18.02 -10.27
CA LYS A 397 7.88 19.28 -9.76
C LYS A 397 8.14 19.20 -8.25
N LEU A 398 7.25 18.55 -7.50
CA LEU A 398 7.41 18.29 -6.07
C LEU A 398 8.66 17.45 -5.79
N PHE A 399 8.93 16.43 -6.60
CA PHE A 399 10.09 15.55 -6.44
C PHE A 399 11.39 16.34 -6.30
N GLY A 400 11.63 17.33 -7.16
CA GLY A 400 12.82 18.18 -7.09
C GLY A 400 12.97 18.90 -5.74
N ARG A 401 11.85 19.29 -5.11
CA ARG A 401 11.81 19.96 -3.80
C ARG A 401 11.93 18.99 -2.61
N THR A 402 11.42 17.77 -2.73
CA THR A 402 11.50 16.76 -1.65
C THR A 402 12.92 16.28 -1.36
N SER A 403 13.82 16.36 -2.34
CA SER A 403 15.19 15.84 -2.24
C SER A 403 16.04 16.53 -1.15
N GLY A 404 15.72 17.77 -0.79
CA GLY A 404 16.40 18.57 0.23
C GLY A 404 15.69 18.65 1.58
N MET A 405 14.57 17.94 1.76
CA MET A 405 13.82 17.99 3.03
C MET A 405 14.50 17.12 4.11
N GLU A 406 14.66 17.69 5.30
CA GLU A 406 15.24 17.02 6.48
C GLU A 406 14.24 16.83 7.63
N HIS A 407 13.08 17.47 7.54
CA HIS A 407 12.00 17.42 8.53
C HIS A 407 10.81 16.61 8.01
N PRO A 408 10.07 15.91 8.90
CA PRO A 408 8.87 15.18 8.51
C PRO A 408 7.80 16.14 7.99
N ARG A 409 7.32 15.89 6.75
CA ARG A 409 6.27 16.65 6.08
C ARG A 409 5.05 15.78 5.84
N VAL A 410 4.35 15.44 6.94
CA VAL A 410 3.14 14.59 6.91
C VAL A 410 2.03 15.22 6.07
N ASP A 411 1.95 16.55 6.05
CA ASP A 411 1.06 17.32 5.18
C ASP A 411 1.29 17.00 3.69
N VAL A 412 2.55 16.92 3.27
CA VAL A 412 2.94 16.58 1.89
C VAL A 412 2.75 15.09 1.61
N ILE A 413 3.13 14.21 2.55
CA ILE A 413 2.93 12.76 2.42
C ILE A 413 1.46 12.44 2.13
N LYS A 414 0.52 13.07 2.85
CA LYS A 414 -0.92 12.88 2.65
C LYS A 414 -1.38 13.27 1.24
N LEU A 415 -0.84 14.35 0.68
CA LEU A 415 -1.16 14.77 -0.68
C LEU A 415 -0.60 13.80 -1.73
N VAL A 416 0.63 13.33 -1.56
CA VAL A 416 1.25 12.35 -2.46
C VAL A 416 0.51 11.01 -2.40
N VAL A 417 0.19 10.54 -1.19
CA VAL A 417 -0.61 9.32 -0.95
C VAL A 417 -1.98 9.44 -1.62
N GLN A 418 -2.66 10.58 -1.48
CA GLN A 418 -3.96 10.79 -2.12
C GLN A 418 -3.87 10.73 -3.65
N GLY A 419 -2.91 11.44 -4.25
CA GLY A 419 -2.69 11.39 -5.71
C GLY A 419 -2.35 9.98 -6.21
N MET A 420 -1.56 9.23 -5.45
CA MET A 420 -1.21 7.85 -5.76
C MET A 420 -2.42 6.90 -5.63
N LYS A 421 -3.28 7.11 -4.62
CA LYS A 421 -4.49 6.30 -4.36
C LYS A 421 -5.52 6.46 -5.47
N ASN A 422 -5.73 7.68 -5.96
CA ASN A 422 -6.72 7.97 -7.01
C ASN A 422 -6.32 7.45 -8.39
N HIS A 423 -5.04 7.14 -8.59
CA HIS A 423 -4.47 6.79 -9.89
C HIS A 423 -3.74 5.44 -9.85
N CYS A 424 -4.34 4.43 -9.24
CA CYS A 424 -3.73 3.10 -9.04
C CYS A 424 -3.87 2.14 -10.24
N ASP A 425 -4.47 2.58 -11.34
CA ASP A 425 -4.70 1.76 -12.53
C ASP A 425 -3.47 1.66 -13.44
N ALA A 426 -3.46 0.67 -14.34
CA ALA A 426 -2.32 0.37 -15.21
C ALA A 426 -1.97 1.47 -16.23
N LYS A 427 -2.83 2.46 -16.47
CA LYS A 427 -2.53 3.59 -17.38
C LYS A 427 -1.80 4.72 -16.66
N SER A 428 -1.87 4.75 -15.33
CA SER A 428 -1.39 5.84 -14.50
C SER A 428 0.09 5.70 -14.07
N LEU A 429 0.93 5.08 -14.91
CA LEU A 429 2.36 4.88 -14.63
C LEU A 429 3.07 6.19 -14.25
N GLY A 430 2.79 7.28 -14.98
CA GLY A 430 3.45 8.57 -14.76
C GLY A 430 3.23 9.13 -13.35
N VAL A 431 2.00 9.03 -12.84
CA VAL A 431 1.65 9.42 -11.47
C VAL A 431 2.38 8.54 -10.46
N GLN A 432 2.33 7.21 -10.64
CA GLN A 432 2.93 6.24 -9.71
C GLN A 432 4.45 6.35 -9.66
N MET A 433 5.10 6.62 -10.80
CA MET A 433 6.54 6.85 -10.89
C MET A 433 6.97 8.08 -10.10
N ALA A 434 6.27 9.21 -10.29
CA ALA A 434 6.59 10.46 -9.59
C ALA A 434 6.24 10.39 -8.09
N ALA A 435 5.09 9.79 -7.75
CA ALA A 435 4.64 9.60 -6.37
C ALA A 435 5.62 8.74 -5.57
N SER A 436 6.00 7.56 -6.10
CA SER A 436 6.93 6.65 -5.42
C SER A 436 8.29 7.30 -5.15
N ALA A 437 8.79 8.13 -6.07
CA ALA A 437 10.03 8.88 -5.88
C ALA A 437 9.89 9.95 -4.78
N CYS A 438 8.76 10.67 -4.73
CA CYS A 438 8.47 11.62 -3.66
C CYS A 438 8.38 10.93 -2.30
N LEU A 439 7.65 9.80 -2.21
CA LEU A 439 7.46 9.06 -0.96
C LEU A 439 8.79 8.57 -0.40
N TYR A 440 9.68 8.02 -1.23
CA TYR A 440 11.02 7.66 -0.79
C TYR A 440 11.76 8.85 -0.14
N ASN A 441 11.79 10.01 -0.81
CA ASN A 441 12.46 11.20 -0.26
C ASN A 441 11.81 11.68 1.05
N LEU A 442 10.49 11.58 1.17
CA LEU A 442 9.72 11.99 2.34
C LEU A 442 9.79 10.99 3.50
N THR A 443 10.31 9.77 3.27
CA THR A 443 10.40 8.72 4.29
C THR A 443 11.80 8.09 4.39
N ARG A 444 12.85 8.72 3.86
CA ARG A 444 14.23 8.19 3.96
C ARG A 444 14.82 8.44 5.34
N HIS A 445 15.73 7.56 5.76
CA HIS A 445 16.56 7.72 6.97
C HIS A 445 15.74 8.11 8.21
N ASP A 446 16.23 9.06 9.02
CA ASP A 446 15.62 9.53 10.27
C ASP A 446 14.34 10.34 10.08
N ILE A 447 13.95 10.66 8.84
CA ILE A 447 12.64 11.26 8.57
C ILE A 447 11.57 10.23 8.92
N SER A 448 11.75 8.96 8.49
CA SER A 448 10.80 7.90 8.77
C SER A 448 10.53 7.72 10.26
N LYS A 449 11.52 7.90 11.14
CA LYS A 449 11.39 7.79 12.61
C LYS A 449 10.41 8.79 13.23
N ARG A 450 10.09 9.89 12.53
CA ARG A 450 9.20 10.96 13.01
C ARG A 450 7.85 11.01 12.27
N VAL A 451 7.63 10.14 11.29
CA VAL A 451 6.33 10.01 10.61
C VAL A 451 5.44 9.04 11.40
N PRO A 452 4.14 9.31 11.60
CA PRO A 452 3.25 8.37 12.29
C PRO A 452 3.17 7.00 11.59
N SER A 453 3.07 5.92 12.36
CA SER A 453 3.07 4.55 11.80
C SER A 453 1.90 4.30 10.84
N ARG A 454 0.76 4.98 11.04
CA ARG A 454 -0.41 4.86 10.15
C ARG A 454 -0.11 5.42 8.77
N ASP A 455 0.47 6.62 8.69
CA ASP A 455 0.83 7.24 7.41
C ASP A 455 1.93 6.42 6.70
N LEU A 456 2.89 5.84 7.43
CA LEU A 456 3.87 4.89 6.86
C LEU A 456 3.20 3.61 6.33
N SER A 457 2.17 3.10 7.00
CA SER A 457 1.40 1.96 6.50
C SER A 457 0.73 2.28 5.16
N ASP A 458 0.14 3.47 5.00
CA ASP A 458 -0.47 3.90 3.74
C ASP A 458 0.58 4.02 2.62
N VAL A 459 1.74 4.59 2.93
CA VAL A 459 2.89 4.67 2.01
C VAL A 459 3.32 3.29 1.54
N VAL A 460 3.49 2.34 2.45
CA VAL A 460 3.91 0.97 2.13
C VAL A 460 2.85 0.26 1.31
N ASN A 461 1.58 0.32 1.71
CA ASN A 461 0.50 -0.39 1.02
C ASN A 461 0.31 0.08 -0.43
N LEU A 462 0.40 1.39 -0.68
CA LEU A 462 0.35 1.95 -2.02
C LEU A 462 1.62 1.64 -2.82
N THR A 463 2.79 1.67 -2.19
CA THR A 463 4.06 1.27 -2.82
C THR A 463 4.00 -0.18 -3.30
N LEU A 464 3.53 -1.10 -2.46
CA LEU A 464 3.33 -2.51 -2.83
C LEU A 464 2.28 -2.65 -3.95
N LYS A 465 1.22 -1.83 -3.93
CA LYS A 465 0.22 -1.84 -5.01
C LYS A 465 0.82 -1.38 -6.34
N ALA A 466 1.67 -0.35 -6.33
CA ALA A 466 2.38 0.09 -7.52
C ALA A 466 3.34 -1.00 -8.04
N MET A 467 4.03 -1.73 -7.14
CA MET A 467 4.88 -2.85 -7.54
C MET A 467 4.10 -3.94 -8.27
N GLU A 468 2.87 -4.26 -7.82
CA GLU A 468 1.99 -5.25 -8.44
C GLU A 468 1.49 -4.84 -9.82
N VAL A 469 1.11 -3.57 -9.98
CA VAL A 469 0.55 -3.07 -11.24
C VAL A 469 1.64 -2.86 -12.29
N PHE A 470 2.86 -2.53 -11.87
CA PHE A 470 3.99 -2.18 -12.74
C PHE A 470 5.24 -3.06 -12.52
N PRO A 471 5.15 -4.40 -12.60
CA PRO A 471 6.24 -5.31 -12.26
C PRO A 471 7.47 -5.16 -13.17
N ASN A 472 7.25 -4.78 -14.43
CA ASN A 472 8.31 -4.67 -15.44
C ASN A 472 8.98 -3.28 -15.48
N HIS A 473 8.50 -2.31 -14.68
CA HIS A 473 9.06 -0.95 -14.67
C HIS A 473 10.18 -0.80 -13.64
N GLN A 474 11.42 -1.05 -14.08
CA GLN A 474 12.61 -1.10 -13.22
C GLN A 474 12.77 0.10 -12.27
N GLN A 475 12.59 1.33 -12.75
CA GLN A 475 12.78 2.52 -11.91
C GLN A 475 11.72 2.64 -10.81
N LEU A 476 10.47 2.27 -11.08
CA LEU A 476 9.39 2.23 -10.08
C LEU A 476 9.69 1.17 -9.03
N GLN A 477 10.14 -0.01 -9.46
CA GLN A 477 10.56 -1.08 -8.55
C GLN A 477 11.73 -0.63 -7.67
N LYS A 478 12.72 0.07 -8.23
CA LYS A 478 13.84 0.63 -7.49
C LYS A 478 13.39 1.63 -6.42
N ASN A 479 12.48 2.56 -6.75
CA ASN A 479 11.91 3.51 -5.79
C ASN A 479 11.18 2.76 -4.65
N ALA A 480 10.42 1.72 -4.99
CA ALA A 480 9.71 0.92 -4.01
C ALA A 480 10.65 0.18 -3.05
N LEU A 481 11.71 -0.45 -3.58
CA LEU A 481 12.74 -1.09 -2.76
C LEU A 481 13.45 -0.09 -1.84
N LEU A 482 13.76 1.11 -2.33
CA LEU A 482 14.37 2.17 -1.52
C LEU A 482 13.49 2.57 -0.33
N THR A 483 12.18 2.71 -0.54
CA THR A 483 11.21 2.97 0.54
C THR A 483 11.15 1.81 1.53
N LEU A 484 11.06 0.57 1.03
CA LEU A 484 10.98 -0.64 1.87
C LEU A 484 12.26 -0.94 2.64
N CYS A 485 13.44 -0.47 2.20
CA CYS A 485 14.70 -0.64 2.90
C CYS A 485 14.79 0.11 4.25
N SER A 486 13.79 0.89 4.65
CA SER A 486 13.74 1.50 5.97
C SER A 486 13.56 0.45 7.06
N ASP A 487 14.50 0.39 8.01
CA ASP A 487 14.44 -0.55 9.13
C ASP A 487 13.17 -0.35 9.97
N ARG A 488 12.81 0.90 10.29
CA ARG A 488 11.55 1.20 10.98
C ARG A 488 10.34 0.62 10.26
N ILE A 489 10.29 0.76 8.93
CA ILE A 489 9.20 0.20 8.13
C ILE A 489 9.16 -1.32 8.30
N LEU A 490 10.27 -2.02 8.08
CA LEU A 490 10.31 -3.49 8.14
C LEU A 490 10.07 -4.04 9.56
N GLN A 491 10.51 -3.31 10.59
CA GLN A 491 10.48 -3.75 11.98
C GLN A 491 9.15 -3.45 12.68
N GLU A 492 8.70 -2.20 12.63
CA GLU A 492 7.63 -1.65 13.49
C GLU A 492 6.30 -1.45 12.77
N VAL A 493 6.33 -1.06 11.49
CA VAL A 493 5.11 -0.70 10.76
C VAL A 493 4.28 -1.94 10.46
N LYS A 494 2.95 -1.83 10.63
CA LYS A 494 1.99 -2.88 10.28
C LYS A 494 1.68 -2.83 8.78
N PHE A 495 2.00 -3.90 8.07
CA PHE A 495 1.63 -4.12 6.66
C PHE A 495 1.70 -5.61 6.35
N ASP A 496 1.21 -6.01 5.17
CA ASP A 496 1.32 -7.40 4.70
C ASP A 496 2.76 -7.75 4.31
N ARG A 497 3.51 -8.29 5.28
CA ARG A 497 4.91 -8.70 5.13
C ARG A 497 5.10 -9.82 4.12
N TYR A 498 4.12 -10.73 3.99
CA TYR A 498 4.20 -11.83 3.03
C TYR A 498 4.00 -11.34 1.60
N ARG A 499 3.02 -10.45 1.37
CA ARG A 499 2.84 -9.75 0.09
C ARG A 499 4.11 -8.99 -0.30
N ALA A 500 4.72 -8.25 0.62
CA ALA A 500 5.97 -7.55 0.37
C ALA A 500 7.11 -8.51 0.00
N ALA A 501 7.30 -9.60 0.76
CA ALA A 501 8.34 -10.58 0.49
C ALA A 501 8.19 -11.21 -0.91
N ARG A 502 6.96 -11.56 -1.31
CA ARG A 502 6.68 -12.08 -2.67
C ARG A 502 7.05 -11.07 -3.76
N LEU A 503 6.67 -9.81 -3.61
CA LEU A 503 6.93 -8.77 -4.61
C LEU A 503 8.43 -8.45 -4.71
N VAL A 504 9.13 -8.39 -3.58
CA VAL A 504 10.58 -8.16 -3.55
C VAL A 504 11.35 -9.32 -4.17
N MET A 505 10.95 -10.56 -3.89
CA MET A 505 11.55 -11.75 -4.54
C MET A 505 11.27 -11.78 -6.05
N HIS A 506 10.06 -11.43 -6.47
CA HIS A 506 9.76 -11.29 -7.89
C HIS A 506 10.65 -10.21 -8.54
N CYS A 507 10.81 -9.05 -7.89
CA CYS A 507 11.70 -7.98 -8.34
C CYS A 507 13.15 -8.45 -8.49
N LEU A 508 13.67 -9.20 -7.51
CA LEU A 508 15.01 -9.80 -7.53
C LEU A 508 15.22 -10.71 -8.76
N CYS A 509 14.20 -11.48 -9.15
CA CYS A 509 14.30 -12.39 -10.29
C CYS A 509 14.12 -11.70 -11.65
N THR A 510 13.33 -10.63 -11.71
CA THR A 510 12.97 -9.95 -12.96
C THR A 510 14.02 -8.93 -13.41
N HIS A 511 14.67 -8.22 -12.48
CA HIS A 511 15.55 -7.09 -12.79
C HIS A 511 17.01 -7.39 -12.46
N GLU A 512 17.87 -7.45 -13.48
CA GLU A 512 19.32 -7.65 -13.31
C GLU A 512 20.02 -6.29 -13.01
N ASP A 513 19.85 -5.78 -11.79
CA ASP A 513 20.54 -4.57 -11.29
C ASP A 513 21.16 -4.83 -9.91
N ALA A 514 22.46 -4.56 -9.76
CA ALA A 514 23.20 -4.87 -8.54
C ALA A 514 22.70 -4.11 -7.30
N THR A 515 22.19 -2.88 -7.48
CA THR A 515 21.65 -2.08 -6.37
C THR A 515 20.31 -2.65 -5.92
N MET A 516 19.45 -3.01 -6.86
CA MET A 516 18.17 -3.66 -6.60
C MET A 516 18.36 -5.03 -5.95
N HIS A 517 19.31 -5.84 -6.44
CA HIS A 517 19.66 -7.12 -5.81
C HIS A 517 20.01 -6.92 -4.34
N ARG A 518 20.92 -5.98 -4.03
CA ARG A 518 21.34 -5.66 -2.67
C ARG A 518 20.16 -5.26 -1.78
N MET A 519 19.31 -4.36 -2.25
CA MET A 519 18.12 -3.91 -1.50
C MET A 519 17.14 -5.08 -1.28
N ALA A 520 16.88 -5.86 -2.32
CA ALA A 520 15.94 -6.98 -2.25
C ALA A 520 16.40 -8.06 -1.26
N VAL A 521 17.67 -8.48 -1.31
CA VAL A 521 18.17 -9.48 -0.35
C VAL A 521 18.20 -8.93 1.09
N ALA A 522 18.48 -7.64 1.28
CA ALA A 522 18.41 -7.00 2.58
C ALA A 522 16.99 -7.03 3.16
N ILE A 523 15.98 -6.61 2.37
CA ILE A 523 14.58 -6.64 2.77
C ILE A 523 14.12 -8.07 3.08
N ILE A 524 14.44 -9.04 2.22
CA ILE A 524 14.05 -10.44 2.40
C ILE A 524 14.70 -11.06 3.63
N SER A 525 15.96 -10.71 3.92
CA SER A 525 16.65 -11.22 5.11
C SER A 525 15.90 -10.87 6.41
N ILE A 526 15.21 -9.73 6.45
CA ILE A 526 14.39 -9.29 7.58
C ILE A 526 12.98 -9.89 7.49
N LEU A 527 12.31 -9.78 6.34
CA LEU A 527 10.92 -10.23 6.19
C LEU A 527 10.79 -11.74 6.38
N ALA A 528 11.75 -12.55 5.91
CA ALA A 528 11.72 -13.99 6.04
C ALA A 528 11.68 -14.44 7.51
N ALA A 529 12.26 -13.66 8.44
CA ALA A 529 12.22 -13.91 9.88
C ALA A 529 10.95 -13.40 10.58
N LYS A 530 10.13 -12.59 9.91
CA LYS A 530 8.91 -11.96 10.47
C LYS A 530 7.60 -12.49 9.90
N ILE A 531 7.66 -13.36 8.89
CA ILE A 531 6.48 -14.06 8.35
C ILE A 531 6.32 -15.43 9.00
N SER A 532 5.11 -15.98 8.96
CA SER A 532 4.82 -17.30 9.53
C SER A 532 5.62 -18.41 8.84
N THR A 533 5.83 -19.53 9.54
CA THR A 533 6.51 -20.72 8.98
C THR A 533 5.83 -21.25 7.71
N GLU A 534 4.48 -21.24 7.66
CA GLU A 534 3.72 -21.59 6.45
C GLU A 534 4.06 -20.68 5.26
N GLN A 535 4.08 -19.36 5.50
CA GLN A 535 4.42 -18.37 4.48
C GLN A 535 5.90 -18.45 4.05
N THR A 536 6.81 -18.71 5.00
CA THR A 536 8.22 -18.96 4.72
C THR A 536 8.36 -20.16 3.78
N ALA A 537 7.67 -21.28 4.06
CA ALA A 537 7.71 -22.48 3.23
C ALA A 537 7.14 -22.23 1.82
N LEU A 538 6.01 -21.51 1.70
CA LEU A 538 5.42 -21.14 0.41
C LEU A 538 6.35 -20.26 -0.45
N LEU A 539 7.15 -19.39 0.19
CA LEU A 539 8.11 -18.53 -0.50
C LEU A 539 9.39 -19.31 -0.87
N GLY A 540 9.92 -20.08 0.08
CA GLY A 540 11.19 -20.80 -0.06
C GLY A 540 11.14 -21.99 -1.03
N THR A 541 9.98 -22.61 -1.21
CA THR A 541 9.79 -23.74 -2.16
C THR A 541 9.68 -23.31 -3.63
N GLN A 542 9.65 -22.01 -3.91
CA GLN A 542 9.64 -21.53 -5.29
C GLN A 542 11.02 -21.69 -5.91
N ASN A 543 11.18 -22.75 -6.73
CA ASN A 543 12.48 -23.17 -7.25
C ASN A 543 13.27 -22.03 -7.92
N TYR A 544 12.60 -21.22 -8.76
CA TYR A 544 13.25 -20.10 -9.46
C TYR A 544 13.82 -19.03 -8.50
N LEU A 545 13.20 -18.82 -7.34
CA LEU A 545 13.67 -17.88 -6.32
C LEU A 545 14.93 -18.39 -5.64
N GLN A 546 14.92 -19.67 -5.24
CA GLN A 546 16.05 -20.28 -4.56
C GLN A 546 17.27 -20.39 -5.48
N VAL A 547 17.06 -20.78 -6.75
CA VAL A 547 18.11 -20.77 -7.77
C VAL A 547 18.71 -19.37 -7.95
N LYS A 548 17.90 -18.31 -7.95
CA LYS A 548 18.41 -16.93 -8.05
C LYS A 548 19.27 -16.55 -6.84
N LEU A 549 18.86 -16.88 -5.61
CA LEU A 549 19.66 -16.62 -4.40
C LEU A 549 20.97 -17.40 -4.40
N LEU A 550 20.93 -18.70 -4.73
CA LEU A 550 22.13 -19.55 -4.85
C LEU A 550 23.08 -19.03 -5.93
N ARG A 551 22.55 -18.54 -7.06
CA ARG A 551 23.36 -17.90 -8.11
C ARG A 551 24.11 -16.68 -7.58
N ILE A 552 23.46 -15.80 -6.82
CA ILE A 552 24.12 -14.63 -6.19
C ILE A 552 25.24 -15.08 -5.25
N VAL A 553 24.98 -16.08 -4.41
CA VAL A 553 26.00 -16.65 -3.51
C VAL A 553 27.18 -17.22 -4.32
N LYS A 554 26.90 -17.96 -5.39
CA LYS A 554 27.92 -18.56 -6.27
C LYS A 554 28.79 -17.49 -6.94
N GLU A 555 28.17 -16.50 -7.59
CA GLU A 555 28.89 -15.40 -8.24
C GLU A 555 29.80 -14.64 -7.26
N LYS A 556 29.33 -14.39 -6.03
CA LYS A 556 30.11 -13.71 -4.98
C LYS A 556 31.24 -14.58 -4.44
N THR A 557 31.01 -15.88 -4.31
CA THR A 557 32.02 -16.86 -3.83
C THR A 557 33.12 -17.05 -4.86
N GLU A 558 32.77 -17.27 -6.13
CA GLU A 558 33.73 -17.40 -7.24
C GLU A 558 34.54 -16.12 -7.46
N GLY A 559 33.91 -14.95 -7.26
CA GLY A 559 34.58 -13.65 -7.29
C GLY A 559 35.38 -13.33 -6.01
N GLN A 560 35.38 -14.19 -4.99
CA GLN A 560 36.00 -13.97 -3.68
C GLN A 560 35.60 -12.63 -3.01
N GLN A 561 34.33 -12.24 -3.18
CA GLN A 561 33.80 -10.97 -2.66
C GLN A 561 32.95 -11.19 -1.40
N VAL A 562 33.48 -10.77 -0.25
CA VAL A 562 32.73 -10.71 1.01
C VAL A 562 32.09 -9.33 1.16
N ASP A 563 30.91 -9.15 0.57
CA ASP A 563 30.13 -7.91 0.69
C ASP A 563 28.82 -8.09 1.47
N ILE A 564 28.14 -6.98 1.73
CA ILE A 564 26.84 -6.98 2.41
C ILE A 564 25.77 -7.77 1.64
N THR A 565 25.88 -7.85 0.31
CA THR A 565 24.94 -8.58 -0.55
C THR A 565 25.04 -10.08 -0.27
N LEU A 566 26.26 -10.64 -0.24
CA LEU A 566 26.51 -12.03 0.14
C LEU A 566 25.97 -12.32 1.55
N LYS A 567 26.30 -11.46 2.53
CA LYS A 567 25.84 -11.63 3.92
C LYS A 567 24.32 -11.66 4.03
N PHE A 568 23.61 -10.73 3.40
CA PHE A 568 22.15 -10.70 3.39
C PHE A 568 21.53 -11.86 2.63
N THR A 569 22.16 -12.33 1.55
CA THR A 569 21.67 -13.46 0.76
C THR A 569 21.76 -14.75 1.57
N LEU A 570 22.87 -14.97 2.30
CA LEU A 570 23.01 -16.09 3.23
C LEU A 570 22.01 -16.00 4.40
N SER A 571 21.79 -14.82 4.97
CA SER A 571 20.76 -14.62 6.00
C SER A 571 19.35 -14.88 5.48
N ALA A 572 19.03 -14.47 4.26
CA ALA A 572 17.75 -14.76 3.62
C ALA A 572 17.56 -16.28 3.43
N LEU A 573 18.57 -16.98 2.90
CA LEU A 573 18.52 -18.45 2.73
C LEU A 573 18.36 -19.18 4.07
N TRP A 574 19.07 -18.73 5.11
CA TRP A 574 18.94 -19.29 6.46
C TRP A 574 17.53 -19.10 7.00
N ASN A 575 16.98 -17.88 6.95
CA ASN A 575 15.63 -17.60 7.43
C ASN A 575 14.52 -18.27 6.59
N LEU A 576 14.77 -18.57 5.32
CA LEU A 576 13.83 -19.28 4.44
C LEU A 576 13.79 -20.80 4.69
N THR A 577 14.88 -21.37 5.20
CA THR A 577 15.00 -22.80 5.50
C THR A 577 14.59 -23.15 6.94
N ASP A 578 14.54 -22.14 7.81
CA ASP A 578 14.13 -22.27 9.21
C ASP A 578 12.73 -22.87 9.37
N GLU A 579 12.66 -24.00 10.09
CA GLU A 579 11.47 -24.83 10.27
C GLU A 579 10.68 -25.14 8.97
N SER A 580 11.39 -25.24 7.84
CA SER A 580 10.79 -25.53 6.52
C SER A 580 11.45 -26.74 5.85
N PRO A 581 11.00 -27.98 6.16
CA PRO A 581 11.58 -29.21 5.59
C PRO A 581 11.57 -29.25 4.06
N SER A 582 10.52 -28.71 3.43
CA SER A 582 10.40 -28.64 1.98
C SER A 582 11.43 -27.67 1.38
N THR A 583 11.64 -26.49 1.98
CA THR A 583 12.66 -25.53 1.52
C THR A 583 14.08 -26.07 1.71
N CYS A 584 14.36 -26.76 2.82
CA CYS A 584 15.64 -27.47 3.02
C CYS A 584 15.88 -28.52 1.93
N THR A 585 14.83 -29.27 1.56
CA THR A 585 14.92 -30.28 0.50
C THR A 585 15.25 -29.63 -0.84
N THR A 586 14.51 -28.58 -1.24
CA THR A 586 14.77 -27.85 -2.49
C THR A 586 16.16 -27.21 -2.50
N PHE A 587 16.67 -26.74 -1.35
CA PHE A 587 18.02 -26.19 -1.23
C PHE A 587 19.09 -27.23 -1.58
N VAL A 588 18.95 -28.43 -1.01
CA VAL A 588 19.85 -29.56 -1.27
C VAL A 588 19.76 -30.01 -2.73
N GLU A 589 18.55 -30.15 -3.27
CA GLU A 589 18.31 -30.54 -4.67
C GLU A 589 18.93 -29.56 -5.68
N ASN A 590 19.01 -28.27 -5.33
CA ASN A 590 19.63 -27.24 -6.14
C ASN A 590 21.17 -27.13 -5.98
N GLY A 591 21.81 -28.07 -5.29
CA GLY A 591 23.26 -28.08 -5.08
C GLY A 591 23.75 -27.03 -4.08
N GLY A 592 22.87 -26.60 -3.16
CA GLY A 592 23.20 -25.59 -2.16
C GLY A 592 24.25 -26.06 -1.15
N LEU A 593 24.28 -27.35 -0.83
CA LEU A 593 25.24 -27.92 0.12
C LEU A 593 26.67 -27.84 -0.42
N GLU A 594 26.89 -28.22 -1.68
CA GLU A 594 28.19 -28.15 -2.35
C GLU A 594 28.70 -26.71 -2.39
N LEU A 595 27.82 -25.76 -2.72
CA LEU A 595 28.16 -24.34 -2.72
C LEU A 595 28.54 -23.85 -1.31
N PHE A 596 27.82 -24.29 -0.27
CA PHE A 596 28.11 -23.89 1.10
C PHE A 596 29.42 -24.48 1.62
N MET A 597 29.77 -25.71 1.21
CA MET A 597 31.10 -26.28 1.47
C MET A 597 32.21 -25.47 0.78
N GLN A 598 31.99 -25.04 -0.46
CA GLN A 598 32.92 -24.17 -1.18
C GLN A 598 33.14 -22.84 -0.44
N ILE A 599 32.11 -22.26 0.20
CA ILE A 599 32.25 -21.03 0.99
C ILE A 599 33.18 -21.25 2.19
N LEU A 600 33.03 -22.38 2.91
CA LEU A 600 33.91 -22.73 4.04
C LEU A 600 35.37 -22.91 3.62
N GLU A 601 35.59 -23.41 2.39
CA GLU A 601 36.92 -23.58 1.82
C GLU A 601 37.55 -22.25 1.37
N VAL A 602 36.79 -21.42 0.65
CA VAL A 602 37.27 -20.16 0.07
C VAL A 602 37.47 -19.08 1.15
N PHE A 603 36.67 -19.09 2.21
CA PHE A 603 36.67 -18.05 3.24
C PHE A 603 36.96 -18.59 4.66
N PRO A 604 38.08 -19.29 4.89
CA PRO A 604 38.33 -20.05 6.12
C PRO A 604 38.49 -19.21 7.40
N ASN A 605 38.58 -17.88 7.27
CA ASN A 605 38.74 -16.93 8.38
C ASN A 605 37.52 -16.02 8.58
N GLU A 606 36.43 -16.21 7.81
CA GLU A 606 35.25 -15.35 7.85
C GLU A 606 34.17 -15.91 8.78
N SER A 607 34.38 -15.80 10.10
CA SER A 607 33.48 -16.34 11.13
C SER A 607 32.02 -15.91 10.96
N ASN A 608 31.77 -14.66 10.52
CA ASN A 608 30.40 -14.17 10.30
C ASN A 608 29.69 -14.84 9.11
N LEU A 609 30.43 -15.29 8.10
CA LEU A 609 29.90 -16.11 7.01
C LEU A 609 29.67 -17.54 7.50
N HIS A 610 30.64 -18.10 8.24
CA HIS A 610 30.53 -19.44 8.82
C HIS A 610 29.27 -19.59 9.67
N THR A 611 28.95 -18.62 10.53
CA THR A 611 27.71 -18.66 11.35
C THR A 611 26.46 -18.80 10.48
N LYS A 612 26.38 -18.08 9.35
CA LYS A 612 25.20 -18.14 8.45
C LYS A 612 25.14 -19.44 7.67
N VAL A 613 26.29 -19.92 7.18
CA VAL A 613 26.42 -21.19 6.47
C VAL A 613 26.02 -22.35 7.38
N LEU A 614 26.61 -22.41 8.57
CA LEU A 614 26.32 -23.46 9.54
C LEU A 614 24.90 -23.34 10.11
N GLY A 615 24.37 -22.13 10.28
CA GLY A 615 22.98 -21.90 10.70
C GLY A 615 21.99 -22.57 9.74
N LEU A 616 22.15 -22.37 8.44
CA LEU A 616 21.32 -23.05 7.44
C LEU A 616 21.53 -24.57 7.45
N ILE A 617 22.78 -25.05 7.53
CA ILE A 617 23.06 -26.48 7.54
C ILE A 617 22.50 -27.15 8.81
N ASN A 618 22.47 -26.43 9.94
CA ASN A 618 21.80 -26.90 11.16
C ASN A 618 20.30 -27.11 10.90
N ASN A 619 19.62 -26.19 10.21
CA ASN A 619 18.22 -26.36 9.81
C ASN A 619 18.04 -27.59 8.89
N ILE A 620 19.02 -27.92 8.05
CA ILE A 620 19.01 -29.17 7.26
C ILE A 620 19.15 -30.39 8.17
N ALA A 621 20.04 -30.33 9.18
CA ALA A 621 20.27 -31.42 10.12
C ALA A 621 19.04 -31.69 11.01
N GLU A 622 18.24 -30.67 11.31
CA GLU A 622 16.95 -30.81 12.01
C GLU A 622 15.98 -31.71 11.23
N VAL A 623 16.00 -31.65 9.89
CA VAL A 623 15.16 -32.46 9.01
C VAL A 623 15.68 -33.90 8.91
N ARG A 624 15.03 -34.81 9.64
CA ARG A 624 15.41 -36.24 9.70
C ARG A 624 15.70 -36.89 8.35
N GLY A 625 14.89 -36.61 7.33
CA GLY A 625 15.06 -37.19 5.98
C GLY A 625 16.32 -36.74 5.23
N LEU A 626 16.93 -35.61 5.64
CA LEU A 626 18.10 -35.01 4.98
C LEU A 626 19.42 -35.29 5.71
N ARG A 627 19.40 -35.76 6.97
CA ARG A 627 20.60 -36.06 7.78
C ARG A 627 21.63 -36.93 7.05
N LYS A 628 21.17 -37.93 6.29
CA LYS A 628 22.02 -38.81 5.49
C LYS A 628 22.86 -38.08 4.44
N VAL A 629 22.40 -36.95 3.94
CA VAL A 629 23.12 -36.14 2.93
C VAL A 629 24.30 -35.40 3.56
N LEU A 630 24.21 -35.10 4.86
CA LEU A 630 25.27 -34.44 5.63
C LEU A 630 26.32 -35.42 6.17
N LEU A 631 26.02 -36.73 6.25
CA LEU A 631 26.99 -37.74 6.66
C LEU A 631 28.01 -38.02 5.54
N ARG A 632 28.99 -37.13 5.40
CA ARG A 632 30.10 -37.21 4.44
C ARG A 632 31.43 -36.87 5.11
N GLU A 633 32.51 -37.53 4.69
CA GLU A 633 33.85 -37.34 5.28
C GLU A 633 34.38 -35.92 5.06
N ASP A 634 34.28 -35.43 3.82
CA ASP A 634 34.72 -34.10 3.41
C ASP A 634 34.02 -32.99 4.20
N PHE A 635 32.73 -33.15 4.47
CA PHE A 635 31.97 -32.22 5.29
C PHE A 635 32.34 -32.32 6.79
N MET A 636 32.53 -33.54 7.32
CA MET A 636 32.90 -33.72 8.73
C MET A 636 34.27 -33.15 9.09
N ASP A 637 35.22 -33.10 8.15
CA ASP A 637 36.50 -32.41 8.34
C ASP A 637 36.29 -30.93 8.73
N TYR A 638 35.41 -30.23 8.00
CA TYR A 638 35.07 -28.83 8.30
C TYR A 638 34.33 -28.71 9.63
N VAL A 639 33.29 -29.53 9.85
CA VAL A 639 32.48 -29.47 11.08
C VAL A 639 33.34 -29.71 12.31
N LYS A 640 34.22 -30.70 12.29
CA LYS A 640 35.12 -31.01 13.41
C LYS A 640 36.07 -29.85 13.72
N LYS A 641 36.61 -29.19 12.70
CA LYS A 641 37.45 -27.98 12.88
C LYS A 641 36.65 -26.81 13.45
N LEU A 642 35.43 -26.59 12.95
CA LEU A 642 34.57 -25.48 13.37
C LEU A 642 33.97 -25.69 14.77
N LEU A 643 33.82 -26.95 15.19
CA LEU A 643 33.35 -27.33 16.52
C LEU A 643 34.30 -26.86 17.65
N VAL A 644 35.59 -26.74 17.36
CA VAL A 644 36.62 -26.23 18.29
C VAL A 644 37.03 -24.78 17.99
N CYS A 645 36.22 -24.05 17.23
CA CYS A 645 36.47 -22.64 16.90
C CYS A 645 36.34 -21.76 18.14
N ASP A 646 37.23 -20.76 18.28
CA ASP A 646 37.19 -19.78 19.36
C ASP A 646 35.93 -18.90 19.33
N HIS A 647 35.29 -18.77 18.15
CA HIS A 647 34.02 -18.08 18.00
C HIS A 647 32.87 -19.01 18.38
N ILE A 648 32.32 -18.82 19.58
CA ILE A 648 31.24 -19.64 20.12
C ILE A 648 30.03 -19.75 19.19
N GLU A 649 29.62 -18.69 18.47
CA GLU A 649 28.50 -18.76 17.52
C GLU A 649 28.73 -19.80 16.42
N VAL A 650 29.96 -19.91 15.92
CA VAL A 650 30.36 -20.89 14.90
C VAL A 650 30.39 -22.30 15.49
N SER A 651 31.05 -22.45 16.65
CA SER A 651 31.14 -23.71 17.39
C SER A 651 29.75 -24.23 17.79
N TYR A 652 28.83 -23.33 18.13
CA TYR A 652 27.45 -23.62 18.52
C TYR A 652 26.64 -24.28 17.40
N PHE A 653 26.67 -23.72 16.18
CA PHE A 653 25.97 -24.32 15.05
C PHE A 653 26.64 -25.62 14.58
N ALA A 654 27.97 -25.69 14.60
CA ALA A 654 28.67 -26.94 14.33
C ALA A 654 28.27 -28.04 15.33
N ALA A 655 28.12 -27.68 16.61
CA ALA A 655 27.66 -28.60 17.65
C ALA A 655 26.22 -29.07 17.42
N GLY A 656 25.32 -28.17 16.99
CA GLY A 656 23.94 -28.51 16.64
C GLY A 656 23.86 -29.52 15.51
N ILE A 657 24.64 -29.31 14.43
CA ILE A 657 24.73 -30.25 13.31
C ILE A 657 25.17 -31.63 13.82
N VAL A 658 26.25 -31.70 14.60
CA VAL A 658 26.74 -32.98 15.16
C VAL A 658 25.70 -33.60 16.09
N ALA A 659 25.02 -32.83 16.93
CA ALA A 659 24.01 -33.32 17.85
C ALA A 659 22.83 -33.95 17.11
N HIS A 660 22.32 -33.29 16.07
CA HIS A 660 21.25 -33.81 15.23
C HIS A 660 21.67 -35.07 14.48
N LEU A 661 22.87 -35.12 13.89
CA LEU A 661 23.35 -36.31 13.19
C LEU A 661 23.59 -37.48 14.14
N ALA A 662 24.22 -37.23 15.30
CA ALA A 662 24.51 -38.27 16.28
C ALA A 662 23.24 -38.81 16.96
N SER A 663 22.13 -38.04 16.95
CA SER A 663 20.83 -38.47 17.49
C SER A 663 20.19 -39.63 16.73
N GLU A 664 20.60 -39.90 15.48
CA GLU A 664 20.13 -41.09 14.73
C GLU A 664 20.71 -42.40 15.28
N GLY A 665 21.75 -42.36 16.11
CA GLY A 665 22.39 -43.56 16.67
C GLY A 665 23.63 -44.00 15.88
N ARG A 666 24.43 -44.85 16.53
CA ARG A 666 25.74 -45.30 16.03
C ARG A 666 25.61 -46.12 14.74
N GLU A 667 24.54 -46.90 14.62
CA GLU A 667 24.23 -47.77 13.50
C GLU A 667 23.92 -47.03 12.19
N HIS A 668 23.48 -45.77 12.29
CA HIS A 668 23.23 -44.90 11.15
C HIS A 668 24.47 -44.07 10.76
N TRP A 669 25.54 -44.12 11.55
CA TRP A 669 26.79 -43.39 11.32
C TRP A 669 27.74 -44.21 10.43
N ASN A 670 27.76 -43.91 9.14
CA ASN A 670 28.46 -44.68 8.11
C ASN A 670 29.85 -44.14 7.71
N LEU A 671 30.44 -43.24 8.51
CA LEU A 671 31.75 -42.65 8.27
C LEU A 671 32.88 -43.49 8.86
N ARG A 672 34.01 -43.55 8.15
CA ARG A 672 35.23 -44.30 8.48
C ARG A 672 36.27 -43.42 9.15
N GLU A 673 36.48 -42.20 8.67
CA GLU A 673 37.56 -41.31 9.16
C GLU A 673 37.14 -40.55 10.42
N HIS A 674 35.86 -40.17 10.50
CA HIS A 674 35.25 -39.52 11.66
C HIS A 674 34.26 -40.45 12.35
N SER A 675 34.73 -41.28 13.28
CA SER A 675 33.84 -42.21 14.00
C SER A 675 32.82 -41.48 14.89
N TRP A 676 31.65 -42.10 15.10
CA TRP A 676 30.57 -41.60 15.97
C TRP A 676 31.09 -41.23 17.38
N ASP A 677 31.91 -42.10 17.99
CA ASP A 677 32.49 -41.88 19.32
C ASP A 677 33.44 -40.66 19.34
N GLN A 678 34.26 -40.47 18.30
CA GLN A 678 35.17 -39.32 18.20
C GLN A 678 34.42 -38.00 18.07
N MET A 679 33.39 -37.95 17.23
CA MET A 679 32.59 -36.73 17.03
C MET A 679 31.81 -36.36 18.29
N LEU A 680 31.24 -37.34 19.00
CA LEU A 680 30.56 -37.09 20.27
C LEU A 680 31.49 -36.60 21.37
N ASN A 681 32.69 -37.17 21.48
CA ASN A 681 33.67 -36.68 22.44
C ASN A 681 34.09 -35.23 22.15
N THR A 682 34.20 -34.88 20.86
CA THR A 682 34.50 -33.50 20.44
C THR A 682 33.33 -32.56 20.73
N LEU A 683 32.09 -32.99 20.47
CA LEU A 683 30.87 -32.25 20.83
C LEU A 683 30.81 -31.98 22.33
N LEU A 684 31.03 -33.01 23.15
CA LEU A 684 31.01 -32.89 24.60
C LEU A 684 32.09 -31.93 25.10
N ALA A 685 33.30 -32.01 24.54
CA ALA A 685 34.39 -31.11 24.88
C ALA A 685 34.07 -29.65 24.51
N ALA A 686 33.46 -29.42 23.33
CA ALA A 686 33.06 -28.10 22.88
C ALA A 686 32.00 -27.47 23.82
N VAL A 687 30.89 -28.17 24.08
CA VAL A 687 29.81 -27.65 24.94
C VAL A 687 30.32 -27.31 26.35
N ARG A 688 31.22 -28.13 26.90
CA ARG A 688 31.85 -27.89 28.21
C ARG A 688 32.81 -26.71 28.25
N SER A 689 33.35 -26.31 27.11
CA SER A 689 34.30 -25.20 27.03
C SER A 689 33.62 -23.83 27.07
N TRP A 690 32.31 -23.78 26.80
CA TRP A 690 31.59 -22.53 26.66
C TRP A 690 31.18 -21.93 28.00
N ASN A 691 31.44 -20.63 28.14
CA ASN A 691 30.77 -19.81 29.13
C ASN A 691 29.49 -19.24 28.50
N ASN A 692 28.41 -19.09 29.29
CA ASN A 692 27.19 -18.49 28.80
C ASN A 692 27.47 -17.03 28.35
N PRO A 693 27.32 -16.68 27.06
CA PRO A 693 27.63 -15.35 26.53
C PRO A 693 26.85 -14.24 27.22
N THR A 694 27.27 -12.99 27.13
CA THR A 694 26.54 -11.87 27.75
C THR A 694 25.24 -11.52 27.01
N GLY A 695 25.25 -11.56 25.66
CA GLY A 695 24.09 -11.28 24.79
C GLY A 695 23.39 -12.53 24.22
N GLU A 696 22.24 -12.32 23.58
CA GLU A 696 21.52 -13.34 22.80
C GLU A 696 22.28 -13.61 21.49
N MET A 697 22.75 -14.85 21.28
CA MET A 697 23.51 -15.22 20.06
C MET A 697 22.61 -15.64 18.88
N VAL A 698 21.45 -16.20 19.19
CA VAL A 698 20.58 -16.87 18.24
C VAL A 698 19.14 -16.66 18.65
N ALA A 699 18.26 -16.53 17.65
CA ALA A 699 16.85 -16.41 17.88
C ALA A 699 16.09 -17.64 17.35
N TYR A 700 15.18 -18.18 18.16
CA TYR A 700 14.35 -19.33 17.80
C TYR A 700 12.91 -18.94 17.50
N ARG A 701 12.31 -19.63 16.51
CA ARG A 701 10.87 -19.57 16.23
C ARG A 701 10.10 -20.49 17.17
N SER A 702 10.63 -21.69 17.41
CA SER A 702 10.11 -22.66 18.38
C SER A 702 11.25 -23.47 19.04
N PHE A 703 10.92 -24.22 20.08
CA PHE A 703 11.76 -25.24 20.69
C PHE A 703 11.53 -26.65 20.13
N HIS A 704 10.61 -26.83 19.18
CA HIS A 704 10.28 -28.14 18.62
C HIS A 704 11.49 -28.94 18.09
N PRO A 705 12.48 -28.32 17.41
CA PRO A 705 13.67 -29.06 16.95
C PRO A 705 14.51 -29.68 18.07
N PHE A 706 14.43 -29.12 19.29
CA PHE A 706 15.23 -29.55 20.43
C PHE A 706 14.62 -30.72 21.20
N PHE A 707 13.30 -30.88 21.19
CA PHE A 707 12.61 -31.89 22.01
C PHE A 707 13.04 -33.33 21.70
N PRO A 708 13.19 -33.77 20.44
CA PRO A 708 13.69 -35.11 20.14
C PRO A 708 15.09 -35.37 20.71
N LEU A 709 15.93 -34.34 20.80
CA LEU A 709 17.29 -34.46 21.33
C LEU A 709 17.32 -34.66 22.84
N LEU A 710 16.32 -34.15 23.57
CA LEU A 710 16.18 -34.38 25.01
C LEU A 710 15.89 -35.85 25.33
N GLU A 711 15.33 -36.61 24.39
CA GLU A 711 14.97 -38.02 24.56
C GLU A 711 16.14 -38.98 24.26
N CYS A 712 17.32 -38.47 23.87
CA CYS A 712 18.52 -39.25 23.57
C CYS A 712 19.29 -39.72 24.82
N TYR A 713 18.67 -40.52 25.70
CA TYR A 713 19.26 -40.97 26.98
C TYR A 713 20.56 -41.79 26.87
N THR A 714 20.83 -42.40 25.71
CA THR A 714 22.08 -43.13 25.45
C THR A 714 23.23 -42.21 25.02
N THR A 715 22.95 -40.93 24.76
CA THR A 715 23.90 -39.99 24.16
C THR A 715 23.90 -38.65 24.92
N PRO A 716 24.52 -38.59 26.12
CA PRO A 716 24.46 -37.40 26.97
C PRO A 716 24.95 -36.10 26.33
N ALA A 717 25.92 -36.16 25.42
CA ALA A 717 26.44 -34.99 24.72
C ALA A 717 25.37 -34.30 23.86
N VAL A 718 24.45 -35.08 23.26
CA VAL A 718 23.32 -34.56 22.46
C VAL A 718 22.31 -33.85 23.37
N GLN A 719 21.95 -34.49 24.50
CA GLN A 719 21.06 -33.89 25.49
C GLN A 719 21.66 -32.60 26.07
N LEU A 720 22.96 -32.60 26.35
CA LEU A 720 23.66 -31.46 26.94
C LEU A 720 23.62 -30.23 26.02
N TRP A 721 23.91 -30.38 24.72
CA TRP A 721 23.78 -29.28 23.76
C TRP A 721 22.35 -28.71 23.71
N SER A 722 21.35 -29.60 23.65
CA SER A 722 19.95 -29.21 23.57
C SER A 722 19.48 -28.43 24.80
N VAL A 723 19.79 -28.90 26.01
CA VAL A 723 19.43 -28.19 27.25
C VAL A 723 20.23 -26.89 27.41
N TRP A 724 21.50 -26.86 26.96
CA TRP A 724 22.31 -25.65 26.97
C TRP A 724 21.72 -24.55 26.09
N ALA A 725 21.25 -24.90 24.89
CA ALA A 725 20.57 -23.99 23.98
C ALA A 725 19.33 -23.35 24.65
N MET A 726 18.48 -24.18 25.28
CA MET A 726 17.31 -23.72 26.02
C MET A 726 17.68 -22.79 27.17
N GLN A 727 18.69 -23.17 27.96
CA GLN A 727 19.19 -22.37 29.07
C GLN A 727 19.72 -21.01 28.61
N HIS A 728 20.51 -20.98 27.54
CA HIS A 728 21.06 -19.75 26.99
C HIS A 728 19.95 -18.75 26.64
N VAL A 729 19.02 -19.11 25.76
CA VAL A 729 18.00 -18.16 25.28
C VAL A 729 16.99 -17.77 26.37
N CYS A 730 16.62 -18.69 27.26
CA CYS A 730 15.78 -18.38 28.42
C CYS A 730 16.47 -17.44 29.43
N THR A 731 17.79 -17.51 29.54
CA THR A 731 18.56 -16.57 30.37
C THR A 731 18.61 -15.18 29.74
N LYS A 732 18.78 -15.10 28.41
CA LYS A 732 19.03 -13.83 27.70
C LYS A 732 17.78 -13.04 27.40
N ASN A 733 16.71 -13.73 27.02
CA ASN A 733 15.45 -13.10 26.67
C ASN A 733 14.28 -13.88 27.29
N PRO A 734 14.16 -13.88 28.63
CA PRO A 734 13.19 -14.69 29.36
C PRO A 734 11.75 -14.32 29.01
N ASP A 735 11.47 -13.06 28.71
CA ASP A 735 10.11 -12.59 28.37
C ASP A 735 9.61 -13.17 27.05
N ARG A 736 10.52 -13.52 26.12
CA ARG A 736 10.17 -14.20 24.87
C ARG A 736 10.18 -15.72 25.03
N TYR A 737 11.29 -16.26 25.52
CA TYR A 737 11.55 -17.70 25.41
C TYR A 737 10.97 -18.55 26.54
N CYS A 738 10.83 -18.02 27.76
CA CYS A 738 10.22 -18.80 28.83
C CYS A 738 8.73 -19.08 28.57
N PRO A 739 7.89 -18.10 28.17
CA PRO A 739 6.51 -18.36 27.76
C PRO A 739 6.43 -19.36 26.59
N MET A 740 7.26 -19.16 25.55
CA MET A 740 7.33 -20.07 24.40
C MET A 740 7.65 -21.52 24.81
N LEU A 741 8.67 -21.72 25.65
CA LEU A 741 9.05 -23.05 26.14
C LEU A 741 7.95 -23.72 26.95
N ILE A 742 7.18 -22.94 27.73
CA ILE A 742 6.04 -23.46 28.51
C ILE A 742 4.88 -23.84 27.58
N GLU A 743 4.49 -22.94 26.67
CA GLU A 743 3.38 -23.13 25.74
C GLU A 743 3.58 -24.35 24.84
N GLU A 744 4.82 -24.61 24.43
CA GLU A 744 5.18 -25.77 23.60
C GLU A 744 5.38 -27.08 24.39
N GLY A 745 5.13 -27.07 25.71
CA GLY A 745 5.23 -28.25 26.58
C GLY A 745 6.67 -28.62 26.98
N GLY A 746 7.63 -27.71 26.78
CA GLY A 746 9.03 -27.90 27.16
C GLY A 746 9.25 -27.97 28.67
N GLU A 747 8.45 -27.28 29.49
CA GLU A 747 8.57 -27.32 30.95
C GLU A 747 8.49 -28.75 31.51
N GLU A 748 7.50 -29.52 31.07
CA GLU A 748 7.33 -30.91 31.54
C GLU A 748 8.45 -31.83 31.04
N ARG A 749 8.96 -31.59 29.83
CA ARG A 749 10.10 -32.32 29.27
C ARG A 749 11.38 -32.08 30.06
N VAL A 750 11.66 -30.82 30.42
CA VAL A 750 12.84 -30.45 31.22
C VAL A 750 12.72 -30.99 32.66
N LYS A 751 11.53 -30.94 33.29
CA LYS A 751 11.29 -31.57 34.61
C LYS A 751 11.49 -33.08 34.58
N HIS A 752 10.99 -33.74 33.55
CA HIS A 752 11.21 -35.17 33.37
C HIS A 752 12.71 -35.47 33.20
N LEU A 753 13.41 -34.69 32.39
CA LEU A 753 14.85 -34.83 32.19
C LEU A 753 15.65 -34.69 33.49
N ALA A 754 15.29 -33.72 34.34
CA ALA A 754 15.93 -33.47 35.64
C ALA A 754 15.71 -34.60 36.66
N THR A 755 14.61 -35.36 36.55
CA THR A 755 14.23 -36.42 37.51
C THR A 755 14.52 -37.83 37.00
N ASN A 756 14.78 -37.99 35.70
CA ASN A 756 15.01 -39.30 35.09
C ASN A 756 16.40 -39.87 35.50
N PRO A 757 16.46 -41.09 36.06
CA PRO A 757 17.71 -41.74 36.45
C PRO A 757 18.67 -42.02 35.28
N ALA A 758 18.14 -42.18 34.06
CA ALA A 758 18.93 -42.44 32.85
C ALA A 758 19.64 -41.18 32.32
N THR A 759 19.27 -39.99 32.79
CA THR A 759 19.92 -38.73 32.42
C THR A 759 21.30 -38.62 33.06
N ALA A 760 22.29 -38.06 32.36
CA ALA A 760 23.58 -37.75 32.97
C ALA A 760 23.49 -36.59 33.99
N GLU A 761 24.35 -36.60 35.01
CA GLU A 761 24.30 -35.61 36.11
C GLU A 761 24.44 -34.15 35.64
N GLU A 762 25.33 -33.92 34.68
CA GLU A 762 25.57 -32.59 34.10
C GLU A 762 24.33 -32.06 33.36
N VAL A 763 23.62 -32.94 32.64
CA VAL A 763 22.37 -32.60 31.96
C VAL A 763 21.25 -32.31 32.96
N ARG A 764 21.15 -33.09 34.06
CA ARG A 764 20.20 -32.82 35.14
C ARG A 764 20.44 -31.45 35.80
N THR A 765 21.71 -31.12 36.03
CA THR A 765 22.11 -29.83 36.62
C THR A 765 21.66 -28.67 35.75
N LEU A 766 21.90 -28.75 34.43
CA LEU A 766 21.50 -27.70 33.50
C LEU A 766 19.98 -27.62 33.34
N ALA A 767 19.29 -28.76 33.34
CA ALA A 767 17.83 -28.83 33.32
C ALA A 767 17.21 -28.16 34.56
N ALA A 768 17.80 -28.34 35.75
CA ALA A 768 17.37 -27.66 36.97
C ALA A 768 17.46 -26.13 36.84
N LEU A 769 18.53 -25.60 36.26
CA LEU A 769 18.67 -24.16 36.00
C LEU A 769 17.59 -23.63 35.05
N VAL A 770 17.24 -24.39 34.00
CA VAL A 770 16.11 -24.02 33.11
C VAL A 770 14.80 -24.00 33.88
N ILE A 771 14.55 -24.97 34.76
CA ILE A 771 13.34 -25.01 35.59
C ILE A 771 13.26 -23.78 36.52
N GLU A 772 14.37 -23.37 37.13
CA GLU A 772 14.45 -22.16 37.95
C GLU A 772 14.09 -20.90 37.13
N LEU A 773 14.66 -20.75 35.93
CA LEU A 773 14.33 -19.63 35.02
C LEU A 773 12.84 -19.61 34.66
N LEU A 774 12.24 -20.78 34.40
CA LEU A 774 10.82 -20.89 34.11
C LEU A 774 9.96 -20.51 35.32
N GLN A 775 10.35 -20.88 36.54
CA GLN A 775 9.65 -20.50 37.77
C GLN A 775 9.73 -18.98 38.00
N ASP A 776 10.91 -18.39 37.84
CA ASP A 776 11.11 -16.94 37.97
C ASP A 776 10.30 -16.14 36.94
N SER A 777 10.18 -16.68 35.71
CA SER A 777 9.37 -16.07 34.65
C SER A 777 7.87 -16.05 34.99
N LYS A 778 7.38 -16.91 35.89
CA LYS A 778 5.96 -16.92 36.30
C LYS A 778 5.64 -15.87 37.37
N LEU A 779 6.65 -15.25 37.98
CA LEU A 779 6.47 -14.23 39.02
C LEU A 779 6.02 -12.88 38.43
N PRO A 780 5.16 -12.11 39.13
CA PRO A 780 4.77 -10.76 38.72
C PRO A 780 5.98 -9.83 38.53
N PRO A 781 5.94 -8.86 37.58
CA PRO A 781 7.07 -7.99 37.25
C PRO A 781 7.68 -7.23 38.44
N ARG A 782 6.86 -6.91 39.47
CA ARG A 782 7.29 -6.24 40.71
C ARG A 782 8.17 -7.12 41.60
N GLN A 783 7.99 -8.44 41.58
CA GLN A 783 8.78 -9.39 42.36
C GLN A 783 10.08 -9.78 41.63
N ARG A 784 10.08 -9.82 40.29
CA ARG A 784 11.29 -10.07 39.47
C ARG A 784 12.41 -9.04 39.69
N LYS A 785 12.08 -7.76 39.97
CA LYS A 785 13.07 -6.70 40.25
C LYS A 785 13.76 -6.84 41.61
N LEU A 786 13.18 -7.57 42.56
CA LEU A 786 13.74 -7.78 43.91
C LEU A 786 14.69 -8.99 43.98
N LEU A 787 14.66 -9.86 42.96
CA LEU A 787 15.44 -11.10 42.88
C LEU A 787 16.75 -10.97 42.07
N LYS A 788 16.93 -9.88 41.31
CA LYS A 788 18.20 -9.63 40.61
C LYS A 788 19.26 -9.14 41.60
N PRO A 789 20.48 -9.73 41.63
CA PRO A 789 21.61 -9.13 42.32
C PRO A 789 21.86 -7.72 41.76
N ALA A 790 22.23 -6.78 42.64
CA ALA A 790 22.65 -5.46 42.22
C ALA A 790 24.00 -5.58 41.50
N ASP A 791 23.99 -5.62 40.17
CA ASP A 791 25.22 -5.47 39.40
C ASP A 791 25.76 -4.05 39.57
N THR A 792 27.05 -4.00 39.90
CA THR A 792 27.88 -2.82 40.16
C THR A 792 27.83 -1.74 39.06
N PRO A 793 27.99 -0.45 39.41
CA PRO A 793 27.86 0.66 38.46
C PRO A 793 29.14 0.92 37.64
N GLY A 794 28.98 1.10 36.33
CA GLY A 794 29.98 1.61 35.37
C GLY A 794 29.91 0.79 34.07
N SER A 795 29.62 1.32 32.88
CA SER A 795 29.77 2.66 32.30
C SER A 795 28.68 2.90 31.23
N PRO A 796 28.42 4.17 30.83
CA PRO A 796 27.31 4.51 29.93
C PRO A 796 27.73 4.35 28.47
N GLU A 797 26.99 3.57 27.70
CA GLU A 797 26.85 3.73 26.25
C GLU A 797 25.77 2.75 25.75
N GLN A 798 25.01 3.18 24.74
CA GLN A 798 23.91 2.49 24.04
C GLN A 798 22.49 2.74 24.59
N GLU A 799 22.09 4.01 24.61
CA GLU A 799 20.87 4.38 23.88
C GLU A 799 21.27 4.60 22.41
N GLU A 800 20.86 3.70 21.51
CA GLU A 800 20.65 3.99 20.07
C GLU A 800 19.72 2.96 19.43
#